data_AF-A0AAX7SU85-F1
#
_entry.id   AF-A0AAX7SU85-F1
#
_cell.length_a   1.000
_cell.length_b   1.000
_cell.length_c   1.000
_cell.angle_alpha   90.00
_cell.angle_beta   90.00
_cell.angle_gamma   90.00
#
_symmetry.space_group_name_H-M   'P 1'
#
loop_
_entity.id
_entity.type
_entity.pdbx_description
1 polymer ?
#
loop_
_entity_poly.entity_id
_entity_poly.type
_entity_poly.pdbx_seq_one_letter_code
_entity_poly.pdbx_strand_id
1 'polypeptide(L)'
;MLAVRCLLFATVYARYAETALREWGSPEGRLPPAEEVVQPKRLLQQIHTEEELLHSRLDTRVKNHPAGEQPIHLAQSSFLVKAFGTAFILDLELNHNLLSTDYVERHFEEDGQLSQNMGGEHCFYHGRIRGVPGSWAALSTCHGLQGMFSDGNFSYGIEPLGTGAEKNDHVVFRMPNTDLFPPPCPGCSMNSTEAKMQSRRQSEEDGELSDEVNWSTEEKPILTEGLRRSRRQVRRGQRTVQTETKYIELMVVNDYELFVQLRRSTTQTKIFSKSVVNMADLIYKEQLNTRIVLVAMETWSSENRVAVGDDPLLTLRDFMKYRKESIKERVDAVHLFSGRTFMSSRSEAAYIGGICSLTRGGGINEFGSVGPMAITLSQSLGQNIGMLRNKERTAAGKTQCRAELNYYLPRKFSRCSIDEYLRFLQQGGGSCLFNKPTKLLDPSECGNGYVELGEECDCGSLVECTLSGANCCKKCTLTHNAMCSNGLCCRDCKYELRGVTCRSAVNDCDIPETCTGDSSQCPHNVHKLDGYTCEDGQGRCYGGRCKTRDSQCKTLWGFNSADRFCYEKLNSEGTERGNCGPHSSGQGWVPCNKQDVLCGLLLCTNLTDRPRFGELQGKVTSLTIHHQSRYLDCRGGHAVLDDGLDLGYVEDGTPCGPNMMCLERRCLPVTTFNLSTCPGSSSLRICSHHGTCSNEVKCICDPDYTGKDCSVFDPIPTPTSPDGPEKYKGPSGTNIIIGSVAGAILLAAIILGGTGWGFK
;
A
#
# COMPACT_ATOMS: atom_id res chain seq x y z
N MET A 1 -24.87 34.86 45.67
CA MET A 1 -24.26 35.42 44.44
C MET A 1 -23.84 34.27 43.50
N LEU A 2 -24.80 33.60 42.86
CA LEU A 2 -24.51 32.58 41.82
C LEU A 2 -25.64 32.38 40.80
N ALA A 3 -26.70 33.20 40.84
CA ALA A 3 -27.89 33.03 39.98
C ALA A 3 -28.08 34.13 38.91
N VAL A 4 -27.13 35.06 38.74
CA VAL A 4 -27.28 36.20 37.82
C VAL A 4 -26.29 36.17 36.63
N ARG A 5 -25.44 35.14 36.52
CA ARG A 5 -24.54 34.96 35.36
C ARG A 5 -25.04 33.95 34.30
N CYS A 6 -26.11 33.20 34.57
CA CYS A 6 -26.66 32.25 33.59
C CYS A 6 -27.68 32.86 32.60
N LEU A 7 -28.09 34.13 32.77
CA LEU A 7 -29.12 34.76 31.93
C LEU A 7 -28.60 35.68 30.83
N LEU A 8 -27.28 35.80 30.65
CA LEU A 8 -26.68 36.64 29.60
C LEU A 8 -25.95 35.87 28.49
N PHE A 9 -25.87 34.53 28.56
CA PHE A 9 -25.32 33.71 27.47
C PHE A 9 -26.39 33.00 26.61
N ALA A 10 -27.66 33.05 27.02
CA ALA A 10 -28.76 32.42 26.28
C ALA A 10 -29.44 33.34 25.24
N THR A 11 -29.05 34.61 25.13
CA THR A 11 -29.71 35.60 24.24
C THR A 11 -28.90 36.01 23.01
N VAL A 12 -27.71 35.43 22.79
CA VAL A 12 -26.89 35.68 21.58
C VAL A 12 -26.91 34.51 20.59
N TYR A 13 -27.32 33.30 21.01
CA TYR A 13 -27.39 32.13 20.11
C TYR A 13 -28.76 31.85 19.48
N ALA A 14 -29.81 32.59 19.84
CA ALA A 14 -31.17 32.38 19.32
C ALA A 14 -31.63 33.43 18.27
N ARG A 15 -30.70 34.12 17.60
CA ARG A 15 -31.02 35.11 16.54
C ARG A 15 -30.32 34.90 15.19
N TYR A 16 -29.77 33.71 14.94
CA TYR A 16 -29.22 33.35 13.62
C TYR A 16 -29.90 32.15 12.95
N ALA A 17 -31.00 31.66 13.53
CA ALA A 17 -31.81 30.57 12.98
C ALA A 17 -33.26 31.04 12.84
N GLU A 18 -33.50 32.03 11.98
CA GLU A 18 -34.79 32.35 11.34
C GLU A 18 -34.66 33.73 10.69
N THR A 19 -34.35 33.77 9.39
CA THR A 19 -34.71 34.81 8.39
C THR A 19 -33.70 34.78 7.23
N ALA A 20 -33.89 33.85 6.29
CA ALA A 20 -33.30 33.96 4.96
C ALA A 20 -34.14 33.19 3.94
N LEU A 21 -35.32 33.74 3.61
CA LEU A 21 -36.10 33.34 2.44
C LEU A 21 -36.92 34.55 1.93
N ARG A 22 -36.63 34.93 0.68
CA ARG A 22 -37.31 35.90 -0.25
C ARG A 22 -37.04 37.40 0.00
N GLU A 23 -36.78 38.28 -1.00
CA GLU A 23 -36.99 38.25 -2.46
C GLU A 23 -36.22 39.41 -3.18
N TRP A 24 -35.77 39.14 -4.42
CA TRP A 24 -35.56 39.97 -5.64
C TRP A 24 -34.74 41.29 -5.75
N GLY A 25 -33.76 41.29 -6.70
CA GLY A 25 -33.30 42.47 -7.49
C GLY A 25 -31.88 42.36 -8.12
N SER A 26 -31.78 42.03 -9.42
CA SER A 26 -30.60 41.79 -10.33
C SER A 26 -29.58 42.96 -10.53
N PRO A 27 -28.40 42.82 -11.22
CA PRO A 27 -28.13 41.97 -12.40
C PRO A 27 -26.77 41.21 -12.53
N GLU A 28 -26.85 40.13 -13.33
CA GLU A 28 -25.83 39.47 -14.19
C GLU A 28 -24.53 38.91 -13.60
N GLY A 29 -24.55 37.58 -13.40
CA GLY A 29 -23.37 36.74 -13.15
C GLY A 29 -23.71 35.52 -12.31
N ARG A 30 -24.66 34.66 -12.72
CA ARG A 30 -24.99 33.44 -11.97
C ARG A 30 -23.79 32.50 -11.99
N LEU A 31 -23.10 32.38 -10.85
CA LEU A 31 -22.38 31.15 -10.51
C LEU A 31 -23.37 29.98 -10.58
N PRO A 32 -23.05 28.88 -11.28
CA PRO A 32 -23.93 27.72 -11.35
C PRO A 32 -24.16 27.13 -9.95
N PRO A 33 -25.30 26.47 -9.70
CA PRO A 33 -25.58 25.83 -8.41
C PRO A 33 -24.50 24.81 -8.07
N ALA A 34 -24.06 24.76 -6.81
CA ALA A 34 -23.03 23.84 -6.33
C ALA A 34 -23.50 22.37 -6.30
N GLU A 35 -24.82 22.16 -6.25
CA GLU A 35 -25.49 20.87 -6.17
C GLU A 35 -26.70 20.84 -7.11
N GLU A 36 -27.00 19.69 -7.71
CA GLU A 36 -28.13 19.47 -8.60
C GLU A 36 -28.80 18.13 -8.29
N VAL A 37 -30.13 18.11 -8.29
CA VAL A 37 -30.91 16.87 -8.16
C VAL A 37 -31.07 16.26 -9.55
N VAL A 38 -30.67 15.00 -9.69
CA VAL A 38 -30.61 14.28 -10.97
C VAL A 38 -31.31 12.93 -10.87
N GLN A 39 -31.69 12.37 -12.02
CA GLN A 39 -32.20 11.01 -12.14
C GLN A 39 -31.27 10.21 -13.06
N PRO A 40 -30.29 9.49 -12.49
CA PRO A 40 -29.40 8.63 -13.27
C PRO A 40 -30.19 7.55 -13.99
N LYS A 41 -29.65 7.05 -15.10
CA LYS A 41 -30.22 5.93 -15.85
C LYS A 41 -29.15 4.89 -16.14
N ARG A 42 -29.48 3.60 -16.01
CA ARG A 42 -28.58 2.52 -16.42
C ARG A 42 -28.65 2.35 -17.93
N LEU A 43 -27.52 2.18 -18.59
CA LEU A 43 -27.43 1.89 -20.01
C LEU A 43 -27.34 0.36 -20.20
N LEU A 44 -28.21 -0.18 -21.05
CA LEU A 44 -28.23 -1.59 -21.41
C LEU A 44 -27.87 -1.75 -22.88
N GLN A 45 -26.84 -2.55 -23.16
CA GLN A 45 -26.44 -2.85 -24.52
C GLN A 45 -27.35 -3.95 -25.10
N GLN A 46 -27.93 -3.70 -26.27
CA GLN A 46 -28.75 -4.70 -26.95
C GLN A 46 -27.84 -5.74 -27.63
N ILE A 47 -28.15 -7.03 -27.48
CA ILE A 47 -27.29 -8.14 -27.97
C ILE A 47 -27.16 -8.16 -29.51
N HIS A 48 -28.05 -7.47 -30.23
CA HIS A 48 -28.15 -7.51 -31.70
C HIS A 48 -28.01 -6.15 -32.40
N THR A 49 -27.81 -5.06 -31.66
CA THR A 49 -27.65 -3.69 -32.17
C THR A 49 -26.67 -2.93 -31.28
N GLU A 50 -25.84 -2.02 -31.83
CA GLU A 50 -25.00 -1.11 -31.01
C GLU A 50 -25.83 -0.03 -30.27
N GLU A 51 -27.15 -0.20 -30.18
CA GLU A 51 -28.05 0.74 -29.53
C GLU A 51 -28.06 0.51 -28.01
N GLU A 52 -27.89 1.61 -27.25
CA GLU A 52 -27.96 1.60 -25.79
C GLU A 52 -29.34 2.02 -25.30
N LEU A 53 -30.02 1.11 -24.58
CA LEU A 53 -31.33 1.36 -24.00
C LEU A 53 -31.21 1.97 -22.60
N LEU A 54 -31.98 3.03 -22.35
CA LEU A 54 -32.07 3.67 -21.05
C LEU A 54 -33.03 2.90 -20.13
N HIS A 55 -32.49 2.38 -19.03
CA HIS A 55 -33.26 1.69 -18.00
C HIS A 55 -33.34 2.55 -16.74
N SER A 56 -34.55 2.68 -16.18
CA SER A 56 -34.79 3.51 -14.99
C SER A 56 -34.29 2.85 -13.71
N ARG A 57 -34.26 1.52 -13.61
CA ARG A 57 -33.69 0.85 -12.42
C ARG A 57 -32.16 0.90 -12.46
N LEU A 58 -31.58 1.38 -11.37
CA LEU A 58 -30.13 1.47 -11.18
C LEU A 58 -29.52 0.21 -10.54
N ASP A 59 -30.36 -0.71 -10.09
CA ASP A 59 -29.94 -1.96 -9.46
C ASP A 59 -29.08 -2.81 -10.41
N THR A 60 -27.95 -3.31 -9.90
CA THR A 60 -27.04 -4.21 -10.62
C THR A 60 -27.20 -5.66 -10.21
N ARG A 61 -28.15 -5.99 -9.32
CA ARG A 61 -28.43 -7.37 -8.89
C ARG A 61 -28.99 -8.24 -10.02
N VAL A 62 -28.55 -9.49 -10.07
CA VAL A 62 -29.06 -10.50 -10.99
C VAL A 62 -30.38 -11.09 -10.46
N LYS A 63 -31.45 -11.05 -11.28
CA LYS A 63 -32.84 -11.35 -10.85
C LYS A 63 -33.12 -12.82 -10.46
N ASN A 64 -32.28 -13.78 -10.84
CA ASN A 64 -32.49 -15.21 -10.61
C ASN A 64 -31.58 -15.74 -9.49
N HIS A 65 -31.74 -15.24 -8.27
CA HIS A 65 -30.93 -15.66 -7.14
C HIS A 65 -31.76 -16.54 -6.18
N PRO A 66 -31.25 -17.72 -5.74
CA PRO A 66 -31.96 -18.57 -4.79
C PRO A 66 -32.11 -17.87 -3.43
N ALA A 67 -33.26 -18.07 -2.78
CA ALA A 67 -33.53 -17.45 -1.49
C ALA A 67 -32.56 -17.97 -0.42
N GLY A 68 -31.73 -17.09 0.13
CA GLY A 68 -30.78 -17.40 1.21
C GLY A 68 -29.30 -17.14 0.90
N GLU A 69 -28.94 -16.88 -0.36
CA GLU A 69 -27.57 -16.53 -0.80
C GLU A 69 -27.38 -15.02 -1.02
N GLN A 70 -26.14 -14.54 -0.98
CA GLN A 70 -25.80 -13.11 -1.11
C GLN A 70 -26.02 -12.63 -2.55
N PRO A 71 -26.67 -11.46 -2.76
CA PRO A 71 -27.01 -11.00 -4.09
C PRO A 71 -25.78 -10.79 -4.98
N ILE A 72 -25.76 -11.45 -6.14
CA ILE A 72 -24.71 -11.30 -7.16
C ILE A 72 -25.00 -10.04 -8.00
N HIS A 73 -23.95 -9.26 -8.26
CA HIS A 73 -24.00 -8.06 -9.08
C HIS A 73 -23.35 -8.27 -10.46
N LEU A 74 -23.72 -7.43 -11.44
CA LEU A 74 -23.12 -7.46 -12.78
C LEU A 74 -21.65 -7.02 -12.76
N ALA A 75 -20.76 -7.76 -13.42
CA ALA A 75 -19.33 -7.42 -13.49
C ALA A 75 -19.05 -6.06 -14.16
N GLN A 76 -19.84 -5.70 -15.19
CA GLN A 76 -19.75 -4.41 -15.87
C GLN A 76 -21.12 -3.75 -15.97
N SER A 77 -21.16 -2.43 -15.84
CA SER A 77 -22.39 -1.64 -15.96
C SER A 77 -22.09 -0.19 -16.33
N SER A 78 -22.93 0.38 -17.20
CA SER A 78 -22.79 1.78 -17.60
C SER A 78 -23.97 2.62 -17.11
N PHE A 79 -23.70 3.85 -16.68
CA PHE A 79 -24.71 4.78 -16.15
C PHE A 79 -24.61 6.15 -16.79
N LEU A 80 -25.76 6.71 -17.17
CA LEU A 80 -25.90 8.08 -17.65
C LEU A 80 -26.32 8.99 -16.49
N VAL A 81 -25.47 9.96 -16.17
CA VAL A 81 -25.72 11.00 -15.18
C VAL A 81 -25.72 12.36 -15.88
N LYS A 82 -26.87 13.04 -15.92
CA LYS A 82 -26.97 14.40 -16.48
C LYS A 82 -26.94 15.41 -15.34
N ALA A 83 -25.84 16.15 -15.23
CA ALA A 83 -25.62 17.14 -14.17
C ALA A 83 -24.79 18.33 -14.70
N PHE A 84 -25.05 19.52 -14.19
CA PHE A 84 -24.39 20.78 -14.52
C PHE A 84 -24.33 21.05 -16.04
N GLY A 85 -25.43 20.76 -16.74
CA GLY A 85 -25.52 20.90 -18.20
C GLY A 85 -24.66 19.91 -19.01
N THR A 86 -24.04 18.92 -18.36
CA THR A 86 -23.18 17.90 -18.99
C THR A 86 -23.78 16.51 -18.81
N ALA A 87 -23.63 15.65 -19.82
CA ALA A 87 -24.03 14.25 -19.77
C ALA A 87 -22.79 13.37 -19.54
N PHE A 88 -22.65 12.84 -18.32
CA PHE A 88 -21.58 11.92 -17.96
C PHE A 88 -22.05 10.49 -18.19
N ILE A 89 -21.32 9.74 -19.03
CA ILE A 89 -21.51 8.29 -19.17
C ILE A 89 -20.40 7.61 -18.38
N LEU A 90 -20.78 6.96 -17.29
CA LEU A 90 -19.87 6.26 -16.38
C LEU A 90 -19.83 4.80 -16.78
N ASP A 91 -18.70 4.34 -17.32
CA ASP A 91 -18.44 2.93 -17.60
C ASP A 91 -17.75 2.34 -16.36
N LEU A 92 -18.46 1.43 -15.67
CA LEU A 92 -18.06 0.87 -14.39
C LEU A 92 -17.79 -0.63 -14.49
N GLU A 93 -16.77 -1.07 -13.77
CA GLU A 93 -16.32 -2.44 -13.61
C GLU A 93 -16.26 -2.77 -12.11
N LEU A 94 -16.78 -3.94 -11.73
CA LEU A 94 -16.83 -4.37 -10.33
C LEU A 94 -15.40 -4.48 -9.80
N ASN A 95 -15.13 -3.88 -8.64
CA ASN A 95 -13.80 -3.96 -8.03
C ASN A 95 -13.65 -5.30 -7.33
N HIS A 96 -13.36 -6.35 -8.10
CA HIS A 96 -13.22 -7.71 -7.56
C HIS A 96 -12.17 -7.76 -6.45
N ASN A 97 -11.13 -6.91 -6.51
CA ASN A 97 -10.00 -6.91 -5.57
C ASN A 97 -10.26 -6.20 -4.23
N LEU A 98 -11.49 -5.74 -3.98
CA LEU A 98 -11.80 -4.97 -2.77
C LEU A 98 -11.94 -5.85 -1.52
N LEU A 99 -12.55 -7.04 -1.66
CA LEU A 99 -12.92 -7.91 -0.54
C LEU A 99 -12.19 -9.24 -0.66
N SER A 100 -11.56 -9.69 0.43
CA SER A 100 -10.96 -11.04 0.52
C SER A 100 -12.03 -12.13 0.52
N THR A 101 -11.73 -13.37 0.11
CA THR A 101 -12.71 -14.47 0.27
C THR A 101 -13.08 -14.76 1.70
N ASP A 102 -12.09 -14.72 2.58
CA ASP A 102 -12.31 -15.00 3.99
C ASP A 102 -12.75 -13.70 4.69
N TYR A 103 -13.37 -12.78 3.94
CA TYR A 103 -13.85 -11.52 4.48
C TYR A 103 -14.92 -11.79 5.53
N VAL A 104 -14.69 -11.24 6.71
CA VAL A 104 -15.57 -11.42 7.87
C VAL A 104 -16.16 -10.09 8.30
N GLU A 105 -17.48 -10.06 8.52
CA GLU A 105 -18.19 -8.95 9.13
C GLU A 105 -18.64 -9.30 10.54
N ARG A 106 -18.24 -8.48 11.52
CA ARG A 106 -18.55 -8.63 12.94
C ARG A 106 -19.38 -7.46 13.44
N HIS A 107 -20.31 -7.76 14.33
CA HIS A 107 -20.99 -6.74 15.13
C HIS A 107 -21.39 -7.30 16.49
N PHE A 108 -21.55 -6.43 17.48
CA PHE A 108 -22.01 -6.82 18.81
C PHE A 108 -23.52 -6.64 18.92
N GLU A 109 -24.24 -7.69 19.31
CA GLU A 109 -25.67 -7.57 19.59
C GLU A 109 -25.91 -6.84 20.92
N GLU A 110 -27.17 -6.50 21.21
CA GLU A 110 -27.55 -5.76 22.42
C GLU A 110 -27.20 -6.50 23.73
N ASP A 111 -27.11 -7.84 23.68
CA ASP A 111 -26.70 -8.70 24.78
C ASP A 111 -25.17 -8.79 24.96
N GLY A 112 -24.41 -8.12 24.09
CA GLY A 112 -22.95 -8.14 24.06
C GLY A 112 -22.35 -9.36 23.35
N GLN A 113 -23.16 -10.26 22.79
CA GLN A 113 -22.68 -11.40 22.02
C GLN A 113 -22.12 -10.94 20.66
N LEU A 114 -21.00 -11.53 20.25
CA LEU A 114 -20.39 -11.26 18.96
C LEU A 114 -21.13 -12.04 17.87
N SER A 115 -21.77 -11.31 16.95
CA SER A 115 -22.39 -11.86 15.75
C SER A 115 -21.42 -11.72 14.58
N GLN A 116 -21.17 -12.82 13.88
CA GLN A 116 -20.19 -12.93 12.82
C GLN A 116 -20.83 -13.52 11.56
N ASN A 117 -20.74 -12.79 10.45
CA ASN A 117 -21.14 -13.26 9.13
C ASN A 117 -19.89 -13.35 8.23
N MET A 118 -19.76 -14.47 7.51
CA MET A 118 -18.78 -14.59 6.43
C MET A 118 -19.34 -14.01 5.14
N GLY A 119 -18.51 -13.27 4.41
CA GLY A 119 -18.87 -12.52 3.21
C GLY A 119 -19.61 -11.22 3.51
N GLY A 120 -20.14 -10.61 2.44
CA GLY A 120 -21.01 -9.44 2.49
C GLY A 120 -21.34 -8.97 1.08
N GLU A 121 -22.44 -8.24 0.91
CA GLU A 121 -22.84 -7.70 -0.40
C GLU A 121 -21.68 -6.90 -1.03
N HIS A 122 -21.34 -7.25 -2.27
CA HIS A 122 -20.26 -6.65 -3.05
C HIS A 122 -20.81 -5.94 -4.27
N CYS A 123 -20.92 -4.62 -4.16
CA CYS A 123 -21.57 -3.75 -5.14
C CYS A 123 -20.69 -2.54 -5.47
N PHE A 124 -19.38 -2.67 -5.30
CA PHE A 124 -18.41 -1.57 -5.35
C PHE A 124 -17.62 -1.63 -6.64
N TYR A 125 -17.62 -0.52 -7.38
CA TYR A 125 -17.10 -0.44 -8.74
C TYR A 125 -16.03 0.62 -8.86
N HIS A 126 -15.10 0.41 -9.80
CA HIS A 126 -14.22 1.42 -10.37
C HIS A 126 -14.58 1.65 -11.83
N GLY A 127 -14.22 2.80 -12.39
CA GLY A 127 -14.58 3.09 -13.78
C GLY A 127 -14.01 4.38 -14.32
N ARG A 128 -14.49 4.78 -15.49
CA ARG A 128 -14.10 6.02 -16.18
C ARG A 128 -15.30 6.66 -16.85
N ILE A 129 -15.16 7.94 -17.19
CA ILE A 129 -16.13 8.62 -18.04
C ILE A 129 -15.79 8.31 -19.49
N ARG A 130 -16.77 7.80 -20.23
CA ARG A 130 -16.62 7.42 -21.64
C ARG A 130 -16.11 8.59 -22.47
N GLY A 131 -15.05 8.34 -23.23
CA GLY A 131 -14.44 9.33 -24.13
C GLY A 131 -13.61 10.42 -23.45
N VAL A 132 -13.45 10.40 -22.11
CA VAL A 132 -12.66 11.39 -21.37
C VAL A 132 -11.40 10.74 -20.82
N PRO A 133 -10.21 10.97 -21.42
CA PRO A 133 -8.96 10.39 -20.94
C PRO A 133 -8.58 10.99 -19.58
N GLY A 134 -8.07 10.16 -18.67
CA GLY A 134 -7.69 10.59 -17.32
C GLY A 134 -8.86 10.80 -16.35
N SER A 135 -10.10 10.55 -16.79
CA SER A 135 -11.26 10.46 -15.92
C SER A 135 -11.23 9.19 -15.07
N TRP A 136 -11.98 9.22 -13.96
CA TRP A 136 -12.13 8.06 -13.08
C TRP A 136 -13.47 8.11 -12.33
N ALA A 137 -13.92 6.96 -11.84
CA ALA A 137 -15.10 6.80 -11.01
C ALA A 137 -14.87 5.71 -9.96
N ALA A 138 -15.37 5.91 -8.74
CA ALA A 138 -15.44 4.93 -7.67
C ALA A 138 -16.82 5.03 -7.01
N LEU A 139 -17.68 4.03 -7.24
CA LEU A 139 -19.10 4.08 -6.89
C LEU A 139 -19.58 2.77 -6.24
N SER A 140 -20.55 2.88 -5.36
CA SER A 140 -21.37 1.80 -4.83
C SER A 140 -22.73 1.81 -5.54
N THR A 141 -23.28 0.62 -5.80
CA THR A 141 -24.62 0.43 -6.38
C THR A 141 -25.58 -0.30 -5.42
N CYS A 142 -25.18 -0.57 -4.17
CA CYS A 142 -25.98 -1.37 -3.22
C CYS A 142 -27.37 -0.75 -2.95
N HIS A 143 -27.43 0.57 -2.77
CA HIS A 143 -28.64 1.32 -2.44
C HIS A 143 -28.78 2.58 -3.31
N GLY A 144 -28.65 2.40 -4.63
CA GLY A 144 -28.51 3.52 -5.57
C GLY A 144 -27.04 3.88 -5.81
N LEU A 145 -26.79 4.90 -6.63
CA LEU A 145 -25.44 5.33 -6.94
C LEU A 145 -24.90 6.22 -5.81
N GLN A 146 -23.84 5.75 -5.14
CA GLN A 146 -23.17 6.50 -4.10
C GLN A 146 -21.66 6.50 -4.31
N GLY A 147 -21.01 7.66 -4.23
CA GLY A 147 -19.55 7.76 -4.29
C GLY A 147 -19.10 8.95 -5.10
N MET A 148 -18.01 8.80 -5.86
CA MET A 148 -17.36 9.92 -6.55
C MET A 148 -16.89 9.58 -7.96
N PHE A 149 -16.88 10.60 -8.83
CA PHE A 149 -16.28 10.52 -10.16
C PHE A 149 -15.61 11.85 -10.54
N SER A 150 -14.73 11.83 -11.54
CA SER A 150 -14.01 13.00 -12.03
C SER A 150 -13.86 12.98 -13.53
N ASP A 151 -14.05 14.14 -14.16
CA ASP A 151 -13.79 14.42 -15.57
C ASP A 151 -12.33 14.83 -15.85
N GLY A 152 -11.47 14.78 -14.83
CA GLY A 152 -10.08 15.23 -14.89
C GLY A 152 -9.88 16.68 -14.43
N ASN A 153 -10.93 17.52 -14.51
CA ASN A 153 -10.90 18.90 -14.04
C ASN A 153 -11.56 19.02 -12.68
N PHE A 154 -12.83 18.62 -12.57
CA PHE A 154 -13.63 18.66 -11.36
C PHE A 154 -13.87 17.24 -10.84
N SER A 155 -14.13 17.13 -9.53
CA SER A 155 -14.73 15.91 -8.98
C SER A 155 -16.14 16.21 -8.53
N TYR A 156 -16.95 15.17 -8.64
CA TYR A 156 -18.36 15.19 -8.35
C TYR A 156 -18.64 14.10 -7.32
N GLY A 157 -19.39 14.45 -6.28
CA GLY A 157 -20.03 13.48 -5.41
C GLY A 157 -21.42 13.15 -5.95
N ILE A 158 -21.85 11.90 -5.80
CA ILE A 158 -23.22 11.45 -6.08
C ILE A 158 -23.74 10.68 -4.89
N GLU A 159 -24.95 11.02 -4.43
CA GLU A 159 -25.60 10.37 -3.30
C GLU A 159 -27.12 10.20 -3.54
N PRO A 160 -27.74 9.11 -3.08
CA PRO A 160 -29.18 8.88 -3.24
C PRO A 160 -30.02 9.75 -2.31
N LEU A 161 -31.13 10.31 -2.82
CA LEU A 161 -32.10 11.10 -2.04
C LEU A 161 -33.20 10.20 -1.46
N GLY A 162 -32.89 9.53 -0.34
CA GLY A 162 -33.85 8.77 0.47
C GLY A 162 -33.60 7.26 0.54
N THR A 163 -34.31 6.58 1.44
CA THR A 163 -34.22 5.12 1.65
C THR A 163 -35.38 4.41 0.95
N GLY A 164 -35.15 3.89 -0.26
CA GLY A 164 -36.13 3.04 -0.95
C GLY A 164 -35.74 2.73 -2.39
N ALA A 165 -35.93 1.47 -2.82
CA ALA A 165 -35.57 0.96 -4.15
C ALA A 165 -36.36 1.57 -5.34
N GLU A 166 -37.30 2.49 -5.06
CA GLU A 166 -38.21 3.09 -6.05
C GLU A 166 -37.98 4.59 -6.30
N LYS A 167 -37.04 5.23 -5.59
CA LYS A 167 -36.66 6.64 -5.86
C LYS A 167 -35.30 6.70 -6.55
N ASN A 168 -35.31 7.10 -7.81
CA ASN A 168 -34.10 7.30 -8.63
C ASN A 168 -33.49 8.70 -8.47
N ASP A 169 -33.98 9.49 -7.52
CA ASP A 169 -33.48 10.85 -7.31
C ASP A 169 -32.14 10.78 -6.58
N HIS A 170 -31.14 11.46 -7.13
CA HIS A 170 -29.80 11.57 -6.57
C HIS A 170 -29.43 13.04 -6.48
N VAL A 171 -28.60 13.40 -5.52
CA VAL A 171 -27.92 14.70 -5.52
C VAL A 171 -26.53 14.50 -6.10
N VAL A 172 -26.16 15.38 -7.04
CA VAL A 172 -24.79 15.48 -7.54
C VAL A 172 -24.25 16.84 -7.17
N PHE A 173 -23.07 16.88 -6.55
CA PHE A 173 -22.45 18.11 -6.08
C PHE A 173 -21.01 18.21 -6.56
N ARG A 174 -20.58 19.43 -6.90
CA ARG A 174 -19.18 19.70 -7.25
C ARG A 174 -18.36 19.81 -5.98
N MET A 175 -17.31 19.02 -5.89
CA MET A 175 -16.35 19.17 -4.81
C MET A 175 -15.55 20.45 -5.03
N PRO A 176 -15.36 21.30 -4.01
CA PRO A 176 -14.52 22.48 -4.12
C PRO A 176 -13.10 22.03 -4.50
N ASN A 177 -12.68 22.40 -5.71
CA ASN A 177 -11.30 22.40 -6.12
C ASN A 177 -10.69 23.71 -5.60
N THR A 178 -9.64 23.66 -4.77
CA THR A 178 -8.73 24.80 -4.71
C THR A 178 -7.88 24.80 -5.96
N ASP A 179 -7.94 25.91 -6.69
CA ASP A 179 -7.04 26.22 -7.79
C ASP A 179 -5.58 26.03 -7.37
N LEU A 180 -4.82 25.31 -8.20
CA LEU A 180 -3.41 24.97 -7.99
C LEU A 180 -2.45 26.17 -8.18
N PHE A 181 -2.94 27.41 -8.10
CA PHE A 181 -2.12 28.62 -8.23
C PHE A 181 -2.67 29.74 -7.33
N PRO A 182 -1.92 30.23 -6.33
CA PRO A 182 -2.17 31.58 -5.85
C PRO A 182 -1.86 32.56 -6.99
N PRO A 183 -2.60 33.68 -7.14
CA PRO A 183 -2.17 34.76 -8.02
C PRO A 183 -0.75 35.20 -7.62
N PRO A 184 0.10 35.66 -8.57
CA PRO A 184 1.41 36.16 -8.24
C PRO A 184 1.28 37.24 -7.17
N CYS A 185 2.10 37.14 -6.12
CA CYS A 185 2.10 38.06 -5.00
C CYS A 185 2.06 39.52 -5.50
N PRO A 186 1.17 40.37 -4.99
CA PRO A 186 1.23 41.80 -5.30
C PRO A 186 2.54 42.35 -4.72
N GLY A 187 3.52 42.59 -5.59
CA GLY A 187 4.86 43.06 -5.21
C GLY A 187 6.03 42.32 -5.84
N CYS A 188 5.81 41.16 -6.47
CA CYS A 188 6.85 40.53 -7.30
C CYS A 188 6.87 41.19 -8.68
N SER A 189 7.58 42.31 -8.81
CA SER A 189 7.92 42.88 -10.11
C SER A 189 8.86 41.92 -10.86
N MET A 190 8.31 41.15 -11.79
CA MET A 190 9.09 40.52 -12.85
C MET A 190 9.29 41.57 -13.94
N ASN A 191 10.48 42.17 -13.98
CA ASN A 191 10.95 42.85 -15.18
C ASN A 191 11.24 41.78 -16.25
N SER A 192 10.19 41.36 -16.96
CA SER A 192 10.33 40.66 -18.23
C SER A 192 10.07 41.66 -19.35
N THR A 193 11.12 42.28 -19.86
CA THR A 193 11.10 42.91 -21.17
C THR A 193 10.93 41.81 -22.23
N GLU A 194 9.73 41.73 -22.79
CA GLU A 194 9.49 41.09 -24.08
C GLU A 194 10.31 41.82 -25.15
N ALA A 195 11.30 41.15 -25.74
CA ALA A 195 11.96 41.62 -26.95
C ALA A 195 11.32 40.94 -28.17
N LYS A 196 10.35 41.64 -28.77
CA LYS A 196 9.89 41.39 -30.15
C LYS A 196 11.04 41.63 -31.13
N MET A 197 11.15 40.75 -32.12
CA MET A 197 11.91 40.96 -33.35
C MET A 197 11.51 42.27 -34.04
N GLN A 198 12.44 43.21 -34.22
CA GLN A 198 12.43 44.15 -35.34
C GLN A 198 13.82 44.79 -35.58
N SER A 199 14.44 44.36 -36.68
CA SER A 199 15.15 45.15 -37.70
C SER A 199 16.12 46.30 -37.31
N ARG A 200 17.39 46.06 -37.68
CA ARG A 200 18.36 46.93 -38.40
C ARG A 200 19.19 48.01 -37.66
N ARG A 201 20.51 47.82 -37.88
CA ARG A 201 21.59 48.75 -38.32
C ARG A 201 22.59 49.26 -37.27
N GLN A 202 23.85 48.84 -37.51
CA GLN A 202 25.13 49.61 -37.47
C GLN A 202 25.57 50.19 -36.12
N SER A 203 26.84 50.18 -35.70
CA SER A 203 28.13 49.87 -36.33
C SER A 203 29.22 49.98 -35.24
N GLU A 204 30.32 49.23 -35.45
CA GLU A 204 31.75 49.58 -35.16
C GLU A 204 32.22 49.67 -33.69
N GLU A 205 33.09 48.75 -33.24
CA GLU A 205 34.60 48.70 -33.32
C GLU A 205 35.13 49.04 -31.91
N ASP A 206 36.13 48.44 -31.24
CA ASP A 206 37.25 47.51 -31.46
C ASP A 206 37.56 46.88 -30.07
N GLY A 207 38.31 45.79 -29.85
CA GLY A 207 39.21 45.01 -30.66
C GLY A 207 39.69 43.76 -29.90
N GLU A 208 40.31 42.87 -30.66
CA GLU A 208 40.72 41.49 -30.38
C GLU A 208 41.93 41.34 -29.42
N LEU A 209 42.08 40.18 -28.76
CA LEU A 209 43.09 39.17 -29.15
C LEU A 209 43.02 37.86 -28.31
N SER A 210 42.80 36.76 -29.04
CA SER A 210 43.22 35.34 -28.92
C SER A 210 43.19 34.55 -27.60
N ASP A 211 42.42 33.47 -27.59
CA ASP A 211 42.97 32.09 -27.70
C ASP A 211 41.83 31.08 -27.99
N GLU A 212 41.82 30.54 -29.23
CA GLU A 212 40.96 29.43 -29.64
C GLU A 212 41.73 28.11 -29.60
N VAL A 213 41.13 27.06 -29.02
CA VAL A 213 41.36 25.68 -29.46
C VAL A 213 40.01 24.95 -29.53
N ASN A 214 39.65 24.57 -30.75
CA ASN A 214 38.46 23.85 -31.15
C ASN A 214 38.70 22.33 -31.07
N TRP A 215 37.75 21.55 -30.55
CA TRP A 215 37.84 20.09 -30.44
C TRP A 215 36.91 19.41 -31.45
N SER A 216 37.49 18.90 -32.54
CA SER A 216 36.83 17.93 -33.42
C SER A 216 37.82 16.85 -33.81
N THR A 217 37.64 15.62 -33.30
CA THR A 217 37.93 14.39 -34.04
C THR A 217 37.36 13.17 -33.33
N GLU A 218 36.74 12.31 -34.13
CA GLU A 218 36.29 10.96 -33.81
C GLU A 218 37.46 10.06 -33.38
N GLU A 219 37.26 9.20 -32.36
CA GLU A 219 38.12 8.03 -32.15
C GLU A 219 37.29 6.75 -31.92
N LYS A 220 37.60 5.74 -32.75
CA LYS A 220 37.12 4.36 -32.69
C LYS A 220 37.85 3.60 -31.58
N PRO A 221 37.19 2.70 -30.82
CA PRO A 221 37.89 1.88 -29.84
C PRO A 221 38.55 0.65 -30.47
N ILE A 222 39.80 0.42 -30.06
CA ILE A 222 40.70 -0.66 -30.46
C ILE A 222 40.26 -1.98 -29.82
N LEU A 223 40.31 -3.06 -30.61
CA LEU A 223 39.96 -4.43 -30.24
C LEU A 223 41.11 -5.10 -29.46
N THR A 224 40.85 -5.62 -28.27
CA THR A 224 41.71 -6.62 -27.61
C THR A 224 40.92 -7.91 -27.38
N GLU A 225 41.50 -9.02 -27.83
CA GLU A 225 40.93 -10.37 -27.85
C GLU A 225 41.02 -11.08 -26.49
N GLY A 226 39.99 -11.89 -26.19
CA GLY A 226 40.16 -13.08 -25.35
C GLY A 226 39.43 -13.12 -24.01
N LEU A 227 38.09 -13.10 -23.99
CA LEU A 227 37.32 -13.56 -22.83
C LEU A 227 36.18 -14.51 -23.25
N ARG A 228 36.20 -15.70 -22.63
CA ARG A 228 35.29 -16.83 -22.79
C ARG A 228 33.82 -16.39 -22.72
N ARG A 229 33.04 -16.76 -23.75
CA ARG A 229 31.59 -16.53 -23.81
C ARG A 229 30.86 -17.38 -22.77
N SER A 230 30.59 -16.82 -21.59
CA SER A 230 29.45 -17.24 -20.77
C SER A 230 28.17 -16.84 -21.49
N ARG A 231 27.22 -17.77 -21.65
CA ARG A 231 25.90 -17.51 -22.23
C ARG A 231 25.25 -16.36 -21.45
N ARG A 232 25.17 -15.18 -22.06
CA ARG A 232 24.33 -14.09 -21.57
C ARG A 232 22.88 -14.57 -21.60
N GLN A 233 22.37 -14.99 -20.45
CA GLN A 233 20.93 -14.97 -20.20
C GLN A 233 20.45 -13.55 -20.53
N VAL A 234 19.51 -13.45 -21.45
CA VAL A 234 18.81 -12.20 -21.73
C VAL A 234 18.06 -11.85 -20.45
N ARG A 235 18.64 -10.95 -19.63
CA ARG A 235 17.98 -10.38 -18.46
C ARG A 235 16.75 -9.61 -18.95
N ARG A 236 15.55 -10.19 -18.82
CA ARG A 236 14.33 -9.39 -18.63
C ARG A 236 14.60 -8.44 -17.45
N GLY A 237 14.16 -7.19 -17.54
CA GLY A 237 14.38 -6.20 -16.47
C GLY A 237 13.98 -6.80 -15.13
N GLN A 238 14.94 -6.88 -14.20
CA GLN A 238 14.69 -7.41 -12.85
C GLN A 238 13.52 -6.63 -12.25
N ARG A 239 12.43 -7.33 -11.90
CA ARG A 239 11.36 -6.71 -11.12
C ARG A 239 11.95 -6.36 -9.77
N THR A 240 11.99 -5.07 -9.49
CA THR A 240 12.39 -4.54 -8.19
C THR A 240 11.15 -4.43 -7.33
N VAL A 241 11.38 -4.26 -6.02
CA VAL A 241 10.35 -3.90 -5.05
C VAL A 241 9.47 -2.70 -5.50
N GLN A 242 9.90 -1.89 -6.47
CA GLN A 242 9.11 -0.79 -7.02
C GLN A 242 8.11 -1.22 -8.09
N THR A 243 8.45 -2.25 -8.88
CA THR A 243 7.66 -2.68 -10.04
C THR A 243 6.57 -3.70 -9.70
N GLU A 244 6.69 -4.38 -8.56
CA GLU A 244 5.69 -5.33 -8.09
C GLU A 244 4.48 -4.59 -7.51
N THR A 245 3.29 -5.17 -7.71
CA THR A 245 2.05 -4.69 -7.13
C THR A 245 1.96 -5.16 -5.67
N LYS A 246 1.62 -4.23 -4.78
CA LYS A 246 1.53 -4.47 -3.33
C LYS A 246 0.08 -4.62 -2.93
N TYR A 247 -0.19 -5.32 -1.84
CA TYR A 247 -1.52 -5.53 -1.29
C TYR A 247 -1.49 -5.16 0.19
N ILE A 248 -2.39 -4.29 0.62
CA ILE A 248 -2.61 -3.93 2.02
C ILE A 248 -3.83 -4.70 2.49
N GLU A 249 -3.63 -5.72 3.32
CA GLU A 249 -4.70 -6.44 4.01
C GLU A 249 -5.22 -5.59 5.18
N LEU A 250 -6.35 -4.90 4.94
CA LEU A 250 -6.93 -3.94 5.85
C LEU A 250 -8.09 -4.55 6.65
N MET A 251 -8.14 -4.25 7.95
CA MET A 251 -9.34 -4.37 8.76
C MET A 251 -9.87 -3.01 9.19
N VAL A 252 -11.18 -2.82 9.11
CA VAL A 252 -11.85 -1.59 9.56
C VAL A 252 -12.70 -1.86 10.80
N VAL A 253 -12.60 -0.98 11.79
CA VAL A 253 -13.45 -0.96 12.99
C VAL A 253 -14.28 0.32 12.95
N ASN A 254 -15.61 0.18 13.03
CA ASN A 254 -16.54 1.30 13.10
C ASN A 254 -16.95 1.50 14.56
N ASP A 255 -16.73 2.71 15.10
CA ASP A 255 -17.14 3.02 16.46
C ASP A 255 -18.67 3.20 16.61
N TYR A 256 -19.11 3.29 17.86
CA TYR A 256 -20.53 3.43 18.18
C TYR A 256 -21.10 4.75 17.68
N GLU A 257 -20.36 5.84 17.76
CA GLU A 257 -20.79 7.13 17.23
C GLU A 257 -21.03 7.08 15.71
N LEU A 258 -20.18 6.38 14.94
CA LEU A 258 -20.37 6.21 13.50
C LEU A 258 -21.63 5.40 13.20
N PHE A 259 -21.85 4.33 13.97
CA PHE A 259 -23.09 3.54 13.89
C PHE A 259 -24.33 4.40 14.15
N VAL A 260 -24.27 5.30 15.14
CA VAL A 260 -25.36 6.25 15.44
C VAL A 260 -25.56 7.26 14.30
N GLN A 261 -24.49 7.83 13.74
CA GLN A 261 -24.54 8.75 12.59
C GLN A 261 -25.22 8.08 11.37
N LEU A 262 -24.95 6.80 11.17
CA LEU A 262 -25.52 5.98 10.10
C LEU A 262 -26.83 5.30 10.52
N ARG A 263 -27.66 6.07 11.24
CA ARG A 263 -29.05 5.75 11.61
C ARG A 263 -29.20 4.42 12.36
N ARG A 264 -28.18 4.01 13.11
CA ARG A 264 -28.16 2.74 13.87
C ARG A 264 -28.42 1.52 12.97
N SER A 265 -27.94 1.58 11.73
CA SER A 265 -28.04 0.47 10.78
C SER A 265 -26.66 -0.13 10.55
N THR A 266 -26.48 -1.40 10.93
CA THR A 266 -25.24 -2.14 10.68
C THR A 266 -24.99 -2.25 9.18
N THR A 267 -26.03 -2.48 8.38
CA THR A 267 -25.96 -2.51 6.92
C THR A 267 -25.48 -1.19 6.32
N GLN A 268 -26.05 -0.04 6.72
CA GLN A 268 -25.59 1.26 6.21
C GLN A 268 -24.16 1.57 6.64
N THR A 269 -23.80 1.22 7.87
CA THR A 269 -22.44 1.38 8.40
C THR A 269 -21.41 0.62 7.57
N LYS A 270 -21.69 -0.66 7.27
CA LYS A 270 -20.82 -1.51 6.45
C LYS A 270 -20.67 -0.97 5.03
N ILE A 271 -21.76 -0.57 4.38
CA ILE A 271 -21.75 -0.06 3.01
C ILE A 271 -20.99 1.26 2.91
N PHE A 272 -21.18 2.15 3.89
CA PHE A 272 -20.43 3.40 3.98
C PHE A 272 -18.92 3.13 4.08
N SER A 273 -18.51 2.29 5.03
CA SER A 273 -17.09 1.99 5.26
C SER A 273 -16.44 1.28 4.07
N LYS A 274 -17.13 0.34 3.41
CA LYS A 274 -16.65 -0.27 2.16
C LYS A 274 -16.54 0.74 1.01
N SER A 275 -17.45 1.72 0.92
CA SER A 275 -17.37 2.80 -0.09
C SER A 275 -16.14 3.67 0.10
N VAL A 276 -15.81 4.00 1.36
CA VAL A 276 -14.60 4.74 1.73
C VAL A 276 -13.34 3.98 1.32
N VAL A 277 -13.26 2.68 1.64
CA VAL A 277 -12.13 1.82 1.27
C VAL A 277 -12.03 1.67 -0.25
N ASN A 278 -13.15 1.47 -0.96
CA ASN A 278 -13.17 1.37 -2.42
C ASN A 278 -12.59 2.60 -3.11
N MET A 279 -12.87 3.80 -2.57
CA MET A 279 -12.31 5.04 -3.11
C MET A 279 -10.82 5.19 -2.77
N ALA A 280 -10.40 4.89 -1.55
CA ALA A 280 -8.98 4.91 -1.18
C ALA A 280 -8.16 3.92 -2.02
N ASP A 281 -8.73 2.74 -2.29
CA ASP A 281 -8.12 1.71 -3.13
C ASP A 281 -7.85 2.20 -4.56
N LEU A 282 -8.77 2.96 -5.16
CA LEU A 282 -8.55 3.57 -6.48
C LEU A 282 -7.35 4.55 -6.47
N ILE A 283 -7.20 5.34 -5.41
CA ILE A 283 -6.09 6.29 -5.25
C ILE A 283 -4.75 5.54 -5.20
N TYR A 284 -4.70 4.43 -4.44
CA TYR A 284 -3.50 3.61 -4.29
C TYR A 284 -3.15 2.84 -5.56
N LYS A 285 -4.17 2.32 -6.26
CA LYS A 285 -4.06 1.61 -7.54
C LYS A 285 -3.33 2.46 -8.57
N GLU A 286 -3.84 3.67 -8.79
CA GLU A 286 -3.39 4.55 -9.87
C GLU A 286 -2.03 5.20 -9.60
N GLN A 287 -1.64 5.35 -8.33
CA GLN A 287 -0.47 6.17 -7.95
C GLN A 287 0.70 5.40 -7.34
N LEU A 288 0.43 4.31 -6.64
CA LEU A 288 1.44 3.58 -5.86
C LEU A 288 1.63 2.14 -6.32
N ASN A 289 0.88 1.69 -7.34
CA ASN A 289 0.81 0.28 -7.72
C ASN A 289 0.54 -0.61 -6.50
N THR A 290 -0.38 -0.16 -5.64
CA THR A 290 -0.77 -0.83 -4.40
C THR A 290 -2.28 -1.00 -4.38
N ARG A 291 -2.77 -2.14 -3.88
CA ARG A 291 -4.19 -2.45 -3.71
C ARG A 291 -4.52 -2.45 -2.22
N ILE A 292 -5.70 -1.95 -1.85
CA ILE A 292 -6.23 -2.06 -0.48
C ILE A 292 -7.32 -3.13 -0.51
N VAL A 293 -7.10 -4.21 0.22
CA VAL A 293 -8.00 -5.37 0.27
C VAL A 293 -8.57 -5.48 1.68
N LEU A 294 -9.89 -5.45 1.80
CA LEU A 294 -10.58 -5.57 3.06
C LEU A 294 -10.68 -7.06 3.47
N VAL A 295 -10.06 -7.40 4.60
CA VAL A 295 -10.03 -8.76 5.14
C VAL A 295 -11.03 -8.94 6.27
N ALA A 296 -11.31 -7.91 7.05
CA ALA A 296 -12.33 -7.96 8.08
C ALA A 296 -12.95 -6.59 8.36
N MET A 297 -14.17 -6.61 8.87
CA MET A 297 -14.84 -5.41 9.38
C MET A 297 -15.52 -5.71 10.71
N GLU A 298 -15.43 -4.79 11.66
CA GLU A 298 -16.13 -4.85 12.94
C GLU A 298 -16.93 -3.57 13.18
N THR A 299 -18.14 -3.68 13.73
CA THR A 299 -18.96 -2.53 14.11
C THR A 299 -19.36 -2.62 15.58
N TRP A 300 -19.04 -1.57 16.34
CA TRP A 300 -19.42 -1.44 17.74
C TRP A 300 -20.85 -0.90 17.86
N SER A 301 -21.84 -1.77 17.67
CA SER A 301 -23.27 -1.39 17.66
C SER A 301 -23.88 -1.14 19.05
N SER A 302 -23.23 -1.60 20.13
CA SER A 302 -23.75 -1.47 21.50
C SER A 302 -23.01 -0.40 22.30
N GLU A 303 -21.68 -0.47 22.35
CA GLU A 303 -20.81 0.49 23.05
C GLU A 303 -19.40 0.47 22.47
N ASN A 304 -18.63 1.54 22.71
CA ASN A 304 -17.22 1.58 22.33
C ASN A 304 -16.38 0.67 23.21
N ARG A 305 -15.48 -0.10 22.58
CA ARG A 305 -14.52 -0.96 23.30
C ARG A 305 -13.27 -0.21 23.76
N VAL A 306 -13.08 1.01 23.28
CA VAL A 306 -12.01 1.93 23.70
C VAL A 306 -12.56 3.33 23.94
N ALA A 307 -11.89 4.11 24.77
CA ALA A 307 -12.25 5.50 24.97
C ALA A 307 -11.89 6.34 23.73
N VAL A 308 -12.90 6.83 23.02
CA VAL A 308 -12.75 7.75 21.89
C VAL A 308 -12.85 9.18 22.43
N GLY A 309 -11.71 9.88 22.49
CA GLY A 309 -11.59 11.23 23.04
C GLY A 309 -11.27 12.27 21.97
N ASP A 310 -11.05 13.52 22.41
CA ASP A 310 -10.75 14.64 21.50
C ASP A 310 -9.30 14.63 20.98
N ASP A 311 -8.39 13.99 21.72
CA ASP A 311 -6.99 13.82 21.31
C ASP A 311 -6.82 12.54 20.48
N PRO A 312 -6.54 12.67 19.17
CA PRO A 312 -6.45 11.53 18.28
C PRO A 312 -5.25 10.61 18.61
N LEU A 313 -4.16 11.12 19.20
CA LEU A 313 -3.01 10.29 19.54
C LEU A 313 -3.29 9.38 20.73
N LEU A 314 -4.04 9.86 21.72
CA LEU A 314 -4.48 9.05 22.86
C LEU A 314 -5.43 7.94 22.40
N THR A 315 -6.41 8.27 21.56
CA THR A 315 -7.32 7.27 21.00
C THR A 315 -6.60 6.26 20.12
N LEU A 316 -5.63 6.67 19.30
CA LEU A 316 -4.81 5.75 18.50
C LEU A 316 -4.06 4.75 19.39
N ARG A 317 -3.43 5.23 20.46
CA ARG A 317 -2.70 4.37 21.41
C ARG A 317 -3.61 3.33 22.05
N ASP A 318 -4.77 3.75 22.54
CA ASP A 318 -5.70 2.87 23.23
C ASP A 318 -6.36 1.88 22.24
N PHE A 319 -6.62 2.31 21.00
CA PHE A 319 -7.09 1.46 19.91
C PHE A 319 -6.09 0.37 19.51
N MET A 320 -4.80 0.71 19.42
CA MET A 320 -3.77 -0.28 19.10
C MET A 320 -3.52 -1.27 20.25
N LYS A 321 -3.77 -0.87 21.50
CA LYS A 321 -3.84 -1.80 22.63
C LYS A 321 -5.00 -2.78 22.47
N TYR A 322 -6.19 -2.29 22.12
CA TYR A 322 -7.35 -3.13 21.83
C TYR A 322 -7.07 -4.12 20.68
N ARG A 323 -6.41 -3.67 19.59
CA ARG A 323 -5.98 -4.56 18.50
C ARG A 323 -5.15 -5.72 19.02
N LYS A 324 -4.12 -5.43 19.83
CA LYS A 324 -3.20 -6.46 20.36
C LYS A 324 -3.91 -7.48 21.25
N GLU A 325 -4.91 -7.05 22.01
CA GLU A 325 -5.57 -7.88 23.03
C GLU A 325 -6.79 -8.64 22.48
N SER A 326 -7.56 -8.04 21.56
CA SER A 326 -8.88 -8.54 21.14
C SER A 326 -8.95 -9.04 19.69
N ILE A 327 -8.18 -8.46 18.77
CA ILE A 327 -8.23 -8.80 17.34
C ILE A 327 -7.24 -9.95 17.07
N LYS A 328 -7.75 -11.08 16.58
CA LYS A 328 -6.96 -12.30 16.34
C LYS A 328 -6.62 -12.53 14.86
N GLU A 329 -7.34 -11.85 13.97
CA GLU A 329 -7.13 -11.93 12.53
C GLU A 329 -5.74 -11.40 12.15
N ARG A 330 -5.07 -12.10 11.23
CA ARG A 330 -3.82 -11.62 10.65
C ARG A 330 -4.15 -10.61 9.57
N VAL A 331 -3.77 -9.36 9.81
CA VAL A 331 -4.00 -8.22 8.94
C VAL A 331 -2.80 -7.28 9.00
N ASP A 332 -2.50 -6.63 7.89
CA ASP A 332 -1.35 -5.73 7.78
C ASP A 332 -1.58 -4.43 8.55
N ALA A 333 -2.80 -3.88 8.42
CA ALA A 333 -3.22 -2.65 9.07
C ALA A 333 -4.65 -2.75 9.62
N VAL A 334 -4.91 -2.03 10.72
CA VAL A 334 -6.26 -1.88 11.30
C VAL A 334 -6.57 -0.40 11.46
N HIS A 335 -7.71 0.06 10.95
CA HIS A 335 -8.14 1.44 11.07
C HIS A 335 -9.47 1.58 11.80
N LEU A 336 -9.54 2.53 12.74
CA LEU A 336 -10.78 2.96 13.38
C LEU A 336 -11.42 4.06 12.54
N PHE A 337 -12.70 3.91 12.20
CA PHE A 337 -13.53 4.99 11.71
C PHE A 337 -14.41 5.48 12.84
N SER A 338 -14.19 6.75 13.23
CA SER A 338 -14.94 7.37 14.30
C SER A 338 -16.04 8.27 13.78
N GLY A 339 -17.21 8.22 14.41
CA GLY A 339 -18.31 9.16 14.21
C GLY A 339 -18.08 10.54 14.85
N ARG A 340 -16.98 10.69 15.60
CA ARG A 340 -16.59 11.95 16.25
C ARG A 340 -15.66 12.77 15.36
N THR A 341 -15.65 14.07 15.59
CA THR A 341 -14.69 15.03 15.01
C THR A 341 -13.66 15.38 16.06
N PHE A 342 -12.37 15.26 15.76
CA PHE A 342 -11.33 15.53 16.76
C PHE A 342 -11.15 17.04 16.94
N MET A 343 -10.99 17.53 18.18
CA MET A 343 -10.72 18.95 18.46
C MET A 343 -9.24 19.29 18.23
N SER A 344 -8.69 18.84 17.10
CA SER A 344 -7.31 19.05 16.70
C SER A 344 -7.27 19.64 15.29
N SER A 345 -6.11 20.11 14.84
CA SER A 345 -5.92 20.52 13.45
C SER A 345 -5.89 19.33 12.48
N ARG A 346 -6.13 18.11 12.97
CA ARG A 346 -5.92 16.85 12.27
C ARG A 346 -7.19 16.00 12.31
N SER A 347 -7.54 15.48 11.14
CA SER A 347 -8.68 14.61 10.90
C SER A 347 -8.32 13.12 11.09
N GLU A 348 -7.04 12.83 11.23
CA GLU A 348 -6.49 11.48 11.28
C GLU A 348 -5.23 11.41 12.16
N ALA A 349 -4.95 10.21 12.69
CA ALA A 349 -3.67 9.89 13.31
C ALA A 349 -3.30 8.42 13.01
N ALA A 350 -2.05 8.18 12.62
CA ALA A 350 -1.54 6.84 12.36
C ALA A 350 -0.06 6.77 12.70
N TYR A 351 0.43 5.58 13.08
CA TYR A 351 1.85 5.41 13.35
C TYR A 351 2.64 5.34 12.04
N ILE A 352 3.68 6.15 11.96
CA ILE A 352 4.51 6.25 10.75
C ILE A 352 5.37 4.99 10.60
N GLY A 353 5.36 4.40 9.39
CA GLY A 353 6.09 3.17 9.09
C GLY A 353 5.61 1.97 9.92
N GLY A 354 4.37 2.02 10.41
CA GLY A 354 3.79 1.00 11.30
C GLY A 354 3.25 -0.24 10.60
N ILE A 355 3.12 -0.23 9.26
CA ILE A 355 2.58 -1.37 8.50
C ILE A 355 3.31 -2.69 8.85
N CYS A 356 2.59 -3.82 8.83
CA CYS A 356 3.07 -5.15 9.25
C CYS A 356 3.32 -5.30 10.77
N SER A 357 3.23 -4.24 11.57
CA SER A 357 3.38 -4.32 13.02
C SER A 357 2.04 -4.57 13.72
N LEU A 358 2.01 -5.50 14.68
CA LEU A 358 0.83 -5.74 15.52
C LEU A 358 0.48 -4.53 16.41
N THR A 359 1.47 -3.79 16.89
CA THR A 359 1.27 -2.67 17.83
C THR A 359 1.26 -1.31 17.15
N ARG A 360 1.75 -1.21 15.91
CA ARG A 360 1.85 0.07 15.17
C ARG A 360 1.14 0.08 13.82
N GLY A 361 0.70 -1.06 13.28
CA GLY A 361 0.04 -1.12 11.97
C GLY A 361 -1.40 -0.63 12.01
N GLY A 362 -1.61 0.65 12.19
CA GLY A 362 -2.97 1.18 12.23
C GLY A 362 -3.05 2.68 12.37
N GLY A 363 -4.29 3.14 12.29
CA GLY A 363 -4.66 4.54 12.36
C GLY A 363 -6.09 4.74 12.81
N ILE A 364 -6.45 5.98 13.05
CA ILE A 364 -7.82 6.41 13.32
C ILE A 364 -8.19 7.55 12.37
N ASN A 365 -9.43 7.58 11.94
CA ASN A 365 -9.96 8.56 11.00
C ASN A 365 -11.28 9.13 11.54
N GLU A 366 -11.41 10.45 11.49
CA GLU A 366 -12.64 11.15 11.89
C GLU A 366 -13.76 11.03 10.85
N PHE A 367 -14.98 11.39 11.27
CA PHE A 367 -16.15 11.35 10.42
C PHE A 367 -16.09 12.40 9.29
N GLY A 368 -16.49 11.98 8.09
CA GLY A 368 -16.72 12.81 6.92
C GLY A 368 -17.60 12.06 5.92
N SER A 369 -17.98 12.71 4.81
CA SER A 369 -18.59 11.97 3.70
C SER A 369 -17.58 11.02 3.06
N VAL A 370 -18.04 10.14 2.16
CA VAL A 370 -17.20 9.07 1.56
C VAL A 370 -15.90 9.63 0.98
N GLY A 371 -15.95 10.78 0.31
CA GLY A 371 -14.79 11.43 -0.31
C GLY A 371 -13.72 11.90 0.66
N PRO A 372 -14.04 12.87 1.55
CA PRO A 372 -13.14 13.33 2.60
C PRO A 372 -12.57 12.18 3.44
N MET A 373 -13.41 11.22 3.86
CA MET A 373 -12.95 10.09 4.67
C MET A 373 -12.03 9.14 3.90
N ALA A 374 -12.24 8.95 2.59
CA ALA A 374 -11.31 8.16 1.77
C ALA A 374 -9.93 8.81 1.66
N ILE A 375 -9.87 10.15 1.72
CA ILE A 375 -8.60 10.89 1.71
C ILE A 375 -7.92 10.83 3.07
N THR A 376 -8.66 10.99 4.18
CA THR A 376 -8.07 10.83 5.51
C THR A 376 -7.56 9.41 5.72
N LEU A 377 -8.30 8.39 5.25
CA LEU A 377 -7.83 7.01 5.20
C LEU A 377 -6.56 6.88 4.33
N SER A 378 -6.56 7.48 3.14
CA SER A 378 -5.40 7.43 2.25
C SER A 378 -4.15 8.05 2.86
N GLN A 379 -4.32 9.14 3.63
CA GLN A 379 -3.25 9.83 4.35
C GLN A 379 -2.76 9.00 5.55
N SER A 380 -3.67 8.44 6.34
CA SER A 380 -3.32 7.63 7.51
C SER A 380 -2.62 6.32 7.10
N LEU A 381 -3.12 5.62 6.08
CA LEU A 381 -2.41 4.48 5.48
C LEU A 381 -1.06 4.91 4.87
N GLY A 382 -1.00 6.11 4.28
CA GLY A 382 0.22 6.68 3.70
C GLY A 382 1.32 6.80 4.76
N GLN A 383 0.95 7.25 5.97
CA GLN A 383 1.84 7.28 7.12
C GLN A 383 2.26 5.86 7.53
N ASN A 384 1.35 4.89 7.60
CA ASN A 384 1.70 3.51 7.94
C ASN A 384 2.72 2.89 6.96
N ILE A 385 2.68 3.26 5.66
CA ILE A 385 3.64 2.81 4.64
C ILE A 385 4.87 3.75 4.50
N GLY A 386 5.10 4.62 5.48
CA GLY A 386 6.35 5.38 5.61
C GLY A 386 6.37 6.74 4.90
N MET A 387 5.23 7.22 4.39
CA MET A 387 5.13 8.60 3.88
C MET A 387 5.11 9.59 5.04
N LEU A 388 5.83 10.69 4.88
CA LEU A 388 5.95 11.72 5.89
C LEU A 388 5.23 12.99 5.44
N ARG A 389 4.66 13.72 6.40
CA ARG A 389 4.06 15.02 6.14
C ARG A 389 5.19 16.03 5.94
N ASN A 390 5.52 16.32 4.68
CA ASN A 390 6.64 17.21 4.34
C ASN A 390 6.35 18.65 4.82
N LYS A 391 7.18 19.19 5.71
CA LYS A 391 7.30 20.65 5.89
C LYS A 391 8.61 21.08 5.22
N GLU A 392 8.48 21.84 4.13
CA GLU A 392 9.54 22.53 3.36
C GLU A 392 10.89 21.82 3.18
N ARG A 393 11.15 21.28 1.97
CA ARG A 393 12.53 20.99 1.54
C ARG A 393 13.14 22.21 0.86
N THR A 394 14.01 22.93 1.55
CA THR A 394 14.98 23.85 0.91
C THR A 394 16.27 23.09 0.66
N ALA A 395 16.46 22.60 -0.57
CA ALA A 395 17.76 22.14 -1.04
C ALA A 395 18.10 22.90 -2.33
N ALA A 396 19.24 23.61 -2.31
CA ALA A 396 19.94 24.17 -3.47
C ALA A 396 19.06 24.76 -4.59
N GLY A 397 18.29 25.82 -4.28
CA GLY A 397 17.73 26.72 -5.30
C GLY A 397 16.49 26.24 -6.08
N LYS A 398 15.91 25.06 -5.78
CA LYS A 398 14.60 24.65 -6.30
C LYS A 398 13.70 24.11 -5.19
N THR A 399 12.65 24.85 -4.85
CA THR A 399 11.57 24.43 -3.93
C THR A 399 10.67 23.40 -4.62
N GLN A 400 11.07 22.12 -4.60
CA GLN A 400 10.34 21.07 -5.33
C GLN A 400 9.17 20.45 -4.55
N CYS A 401 9.14 20.59 -3.21
CA CYS A 401 8.13 19.93 -2.37
C CYS A 401 7.62 20.86 -1.25
N ARG A 402 6.62 21.68 -1.55
CA ARG A 402 5.63 22.12 -0.55
C ARG A 402 4.56 21.03 -0.50
N ALA A 403 4.43 20.32 0.62
CA ALA A 403 3.13 19.72 0.93
C ALA A 403 2.29 20.87 1.48
N GLU A 404 1.43 21.43 0.63
CA GLU A 404 0.41 22.32 1.12
C GLU A 404 -0.67 21.46 1.80
N LEU A 405 -0.74 21.52 3.13
CA LEU A 405 -2.03 21.42 3.80
C LEU A 405 -2.82 22.68 3.44
N ASN A 406 -3.54 22.61 2.33
CA ASN A 406 -4.73 23.42 2.15
C ASN A 406 -5.95 22.52 2.39
N TYR A 407 -6.98 23.09 3.02
CA TYR A 407 -8.19 22.42 3.51
C TYR A 407 -9.12 21.86 2.41
N TYR A 408 -8.59 21.48 1.25
CA TYR A 408 -9.36 21.00 0.11
C TYR A 408 -8.66 19.85 -0.63
N LEU A 409 -9.42 18.76 -0.77
CA LEU A 409 -9.06 17.39 -1.14
C LEU A 409 -7.85 17.23 -2.11
N PRO A 410 -6.62 16.97 -1.60
CA PRO A 410 -5.52 16.53 -2.46
C PRO A 410 -5.74 15.09 -2.90
N ARG A 411 -6.02 14.89 -4.19
CA ARG A 411 -6.35 13.58 -4.79
C ARG A 411 -5.13 12.81 -5.28
N LYS A 412 -3.97 13.45 -5.27
CA LYS A 412 -2.71 12.85 -5.71
C LYS A 412 -1.64 12.96 -4.63
N PHE A 413 -0.90 11.89 -4.44
CA PHE A 413 0.32 11.90 -3.65
C PHE A 413 1.35 12.80 -4.32
N SER A 414 2.05 13.59 -3.51
CA SER A 414 3.18 14.37 -4.00
C SER A 414 4.30 13.44 -4.45
N ARG A 415 5.17 13.90 -5.36
CA ARG A 415 6.36 13.13 -5.74
C ARG A 415 7.25 12.81 -4.54
N CYS A 416 7.36 13.73 -3.58
CA CYS A 416 8.11 13.49 -2.34
C CYS A 416 7.53 12.37 -1.49
N SER A 417 6.19 12.28 -1.39
CA SER A 417 5.51 11.19 -0.67
C SER A 417 5.75 9.83 -1.34
N ILE A 418 5.71 9.80 -2.68
CA ILE A 418 6.03 8.59 -3.44
C ILE A 418 7.49 8.17 -3.23
N ASP A 419 8.44 9.12 -3.29
CA ASP A 419 9.86 8.85 -3.04
C ASP A 419 10.12 8.34 -1.61
N GLU A 420 9.35 8.80 -0.63
CA GLU A 420 9.41 8.32 0.76
C GLU A 420 8.90 6.89 0.89
N TYR A 421 7.76 6.59 0.27
CA TYR A 421 7.25 5.22 0.19
C TYR A 421 8.24 4.27 -0.50
N LEU A 422 8.82 4.67 -1.63
CA LEU A 422 9.82 3.85 -2.33
C LEU A 422 11.07 3.63 -1.47
N ARG A 423 11.54 4.66 -0.74
CA ARG A 423 12.66 4.53 0.19
C ARG A 423 12.33 3.61 1.36
N PHE A 424 11.12 3.71 1.91
CA PHE A 424 10.64 2.83 2.98
C PHE A 424 10.70 1.36 2.57
N LEU A 425 10.23 1.05 1.36
CA LEU A 425 10.31 -0.31 0.82
C LEU A 425 11.76 -0.77 0.57
N GLN A 426 12.61 0.10 -0.01
CA GLN A 426 14.03 -0.20 -0.24
C GLN A 426 14.81 -0.45 1.06
N GLN A 427 14.39 0.19 2.14
CA GLN A 427 14.97 -0.03 3.46
C GLN A 427 14.54 -1.36 4.09
N GLY A 428 13.63 -2.13 3.47
CA GLY A 428 13.11 -3.40 3.97
C GLY A 428 11.78 -3.29 4.72
N GLY A 429 11.11 -2.12 4.66
CA GLY A 429 9.77 -1.95 5.21
C GLY A 429 8.68 -2.57 4.34
N GLY A 430 7.55 -2.95 4.94
CA GLY A 430 6.37 -3.42 4.20
C GLY A 430 6.47 -4.85 3.64
N SER A 431 7.23 -5.74 4.30
CA SER A 431 7.39 -7.15 3.88
C SER A 431 6.06 -7.91 3.72
N CYS A 432 5.07 -7.61 4.57
CA CYS A 432 3.72 -8.19 4.50
C CYS A 432 2.88 -7.70 3.30
N LEU A 433 3.38 -6.79 2.46
CA LEU A 433 2.60 -6.22 1.36
C LEU A 433 2.71 -7.01 0.05
N PHE A 434 3.45 -8.12 0.04
CA PHE A 434 3.77 -8.87 -1.17
C PHE A 434 2.99 -10.21 -1.28
N ASN A 435 2.13 -10.53 -0.30
CA ASN A 435 1.12 -11.57 -0.44
C ASN A 435 -0.09 -11.05 -1.20
N LYS A 436 -0.29 -11.57 -2.41
CA LYS A 436 -1.56 -11.43 -3.12
C LYS A 436 -2.62 -12.29 -2.41
N PRO A 437 -3.72 -11.71 -1.88
CA PRO A 437 -4.79 -12.50 -1.26
C PRO A 437 -5.38 -13.48 -2.28
N THR A 438 -5.69 -14.72 -1.87
CA THR A 438 -5.84 -15.81 -2.84
C THR A 438 -7.21 -15.96 -3.51
N LYS A 439 -8.26 -15.21 -3.16
CA LYS A 439 -9.57 -15.37 -3.80
C LYS A 439 -10.48 -14.16 -3.53
N LEU A 440 -11.48 -13.94 -4.39
CA LEU A 440 -12.46 -12.85 -4.34
C LEU A 440 -13.88 -13.42 -4.10
N LEU A 441 -14.81 -12.62 -3.58
CA LEU A 441 -16.13 -13.08 -3.08
C LEU A 441 -17.15 -13.54 -4.14
N ASP A 442 -16.86 -13.35 -5.43
CA ASP A 442 -17.79 -13.57 -6.52
C ASP A 442 -17.72 -15.02 -7.07
N PRO A 443 -18.72 -15.47 -7.85
CA PRO A 443 -18.57 -16.69 -8.65
C PRO A 443 -17.31 -16.61 -9.51
N SER A 444 -16.62 -17.74 -9.70
CA SER A 444 -15.37 -17.79 -10.46
C SER A 444 -15.50 -17.08 -11.82
N GLU A 445 -14.75 -16.00 -12.02
CA GLU A 445 -14.78 -15.20 -13.24
C GLU A 445 -13.43 -15.23 -13.95
N CYS A 446 -13.41 -16.03 -15.01
CA CYS A 446 -12.23 -16.20 -15.84
C CYS A 446 -11.77 -14.89 -16.49
N GLY A 447 -10.57 -14.43 -16.12
CA GLY A 447 -9.92 -13.23 -16.66
C GLY A 447 -9.77 -12.10 -15.65
N ASN A 448 -10.07 -12.33 -14.37
CA ASN A 448 -9.85 -11.38 -13.28
C ASN A 448 -8.41 -11.44 -12.70
N GLY A 449 -7.62 -12.44 -13.11
CA GLY A 449 -6.23 -12.66 -12.73
C GLY A 449 -6.04 -13.47 -11.44
N TYR A 450 -7.08 -14.14 -10.96
CA TYR A 450 -7.08 -15.00 -9.78
C TYR A 450 -7.48 -16.42 -10.18
N VAL A 451 -6.73 -17.42 -9.72
CA VAL A 451 -7.08 -18.81 -10.01
C VAL A 451 -8.14 -19.26 -9.02
N GLU A 452 -9.38 -19.38 -9.49
CA GLU A 452 -10.56 -19.68 -8.67
C GLU A 452 -10.98 -21.16 -8.76
N LEU A 453 -11.97 -21.56 -7.96
CA LEU A 453 -12.48 -22.93 -7.95
C LEU A 453 -13.09 -23.27 -9.32
N GLY A 454 -12.48 -24.22 -10.03
CA GLY A 454 -12.89 -24.62 -11.39
C GLY A 454 -11.96 -24.10 -12.49
N GLU A 455 -11.02 -23.22 -12.14
CA GLU A 455 -10.00 -22.69 -13.04
C GLU A 455 -8.63 -23.31 -12.74
N GLU A 456 -7.84 -23.56 -13.78
CA GLU A 456 -6.46 -24.03 -13.65
C GLU A 456 -5.45 -22.89 -13.78
N CYS A 457 -5.88 -21.79 -14.40
CA CYS A 457 -5.05 -20.62 -14.63
C CYS A 457 -5.92 -19.39 -14.84
N ASP A 458 -5.40 -18.23 -14.44
CA ASP A 458 -5.97 -16.95 -14.83
C ASP A 458 -4.82 -15.96 -15.09
N CYS A 459 -4.72 -15.52 -16.34
CA CYS A 459 -3.69 -14.60 -16.81
C CYS A 459 -4.11 -13.12 -16.71
N GLY A 460 -5.28 -12.83 -16.18
CA GLY A 460 -5.88 -11.49 -16.10
C GLY A 460 -6.69 -11.15 -17.34
N SER A 461 -6.91 -9.86 -17.54
CA SER A 461 -7.67 -9.36 -18.69
C SER A 461 -7.03 -9.81 -20.01
N LEU A 462 -7.79 -9.75 -21.12
CA LEU A 462 -7.26 -10.14 -22.44
C LEU A 462 -5.94 -9.40 -22.79
N VAL A 463 -5.81 -8.14 -22.36
CA VAL A 463 -4.61 -7.33 -22.56
C VAL A 463 -3.44 -7.84 -21.71
N GLU A 464 -3.66 -8.09 -20.41
CA GLU A 464 -2.62 -8.60 -19.52
C GLU A 464 -2.16 -10.01 -19.92
N CYS A 465 -3.11 -10.84 -20.32
CA CYS A 465 -2.84 -12.19 -20.78
C CYS A 465 -1.95 -12.20 -22.03
N THR A 466 -2.15 -11.27 -22.98
CA THR A 466 -1.25 -11.15 -24.15
C THR A 466 0.19 -10.80 -23.79
N LEU A 467 0.42 -10.08 -22.67
CA LEU A 467 1.76 -9.77 -22.19
C LEU A 467 2.40 -10.97 -21.46
N SER A 468 1.61 -11.72 -20.70
CA SER A 468 2.07 -12.84 -19.88
C SER A 468 0.96 -13.88 -19.67
N GLY A 469 1.06 -15.01 -20.36
CA GLY A 469 0.21 -16.20 -20.10
C GLY A 469 -0.70 -16.65 -21.25
N ALA A 470 -0.88 -15.83 -22.30
CA ALA A 470 -1.76 -16.16 -23.43
C ALA A 470 -1.42 -17.48 -24.15
N ASN A 471 -0.15 -17.86 -24.19
CA ASN A 471 0.28 -19.12 -24.81
C ASN A 471 0.01 -20.33 -23.92
N CYS A 472 -0.17 -20.11 -22.62
CA CYS A 472 -0.21 -21.13 -21.59
C CYS A 472 -1.61 -21.36 -21.04
N CYS A 473 -2.47 -20.33 -21.07
CA CYS A 473 -3.81 -20.33 -20.51
C CYS A 473 -4.84 -19.95 -21.57
N LYS A 474 -5.88 -20.77 -21.71
CA LYS A 474 -6.98 -20.54 -22.65
C LYS A 474 -8.30 -20.85 -21.97
N LYS A 475 -9.20 -19.87 -21.89
CA LYS A 475 -10.50 -20.00 -21.18
C LYS A 475 -10.31 -20.53 -19.74
N CYS A 476 -9.33 -19.99 -19.04
CA CYS A 476 -8.94 -20.37 -17.67
C CYS A 476 -8.63 -21.85 -17.44
N THR A 477 -8.22 -22.52 -18.52
CA THR A 477 -7.69 -23.88 -18.51
C THR A 477 -6.28 -23.87 -19.10
N LEU A 478 -5.39 -24.69 -18.54
CA LEU A 478 -4.03 -24.77 -19.01
C LEU A 478 -4.01 -25.46 -20.38
N THR A 479 -3.15 -24.96 -21.27
CA THR A 479 -2.91 -25.56 -22.57
C THR A 479 -2.13 -26.87 -22.43
N HIS A 480 -2.15 -27.71 -23.47
CA HIS A 480 -1.44 -28.99 -23.45
C HIS A 480 0.06 -28.81 -23.17
N ASN A 481 0.59 -29.51 -22.16
CA ASN A 481 1.95 -29.40 -21.62
C ASN A 481 2.28 -28.13 -20.82
N ALA A 482 1.31 -27.27 -20.52
CA ALA A 482 1.50 -26.15 -19.60
C ALA A 482 1.29 -26.61 -18.14
N MET A 483 2.23 -26.22 -17.28
CA MET A 483 2.17 -26.39 -15.82
C MET A 483 1.83 -25.08 -15.11
N CYS A 484 2.05 -23.94 -15.77
CA CYS A 484 1.75 -22.62 -15.25
C CYS A 484 1.36 -21.66 -16.38
N SER A 485 0.71 -20.54 -16.03
CA SER A 485 0.31 -19.49 -16.97
C SER A 485 1.16 -18.23 -16.87
N ASN A 486 1.14 -17.63 -15.69
CA ASN A 486 1.79 -16.37 -15.35
C ASN A 486 2.48 -16.49 -13.97
N GLY A 487 3.29 -15.50 -13.60
CA GLY A 487 4.01 -15.45 -12.33
C GLY A 487 5.53 -15.40 -12.49
N LEU A 488 6.23 -15.00 -11.43
CA LEU A 488 7.70 -14.82 -11.46
C LEU A 488 8.47 -16.13 -11.59
N CYS A 489 7.87 -17.24 -11.18
CA CYS A 489 8.41 -18.59 -11.24
C CYS A 489 7.81 -19.41 -12.40
N CYS A 490 7.28 -18.74 -13.42
CA CYS A 490 6.75 -19.39 -14.63
C CYS A 490 7.51 -18.93 -15.87
N ARG A 491 8.05 -19.90 -16.61
CA ARG A 491 8.78 -19.65 -17.86
C ARG A 491 8.38 -20.67 -18.92
N ASP A 492 8.01 -20.17 -20.10
CA ASP A 492 7.61 -21.00 -21.24
C ASP A 492 6.55 -22.06 -20.85
N CYS A 493 5.56 -21.62 -20.05
CA CYS A 493 4.48 -22.43 -19.47
C CYS A 493 4.93 -23.55 -18.52
N LYS A 494 6.18 -23.54 -18.03
CA LYS A 494 6.71 -24.49 -17.05
C LYS A 494 7.19 -23.78 -15.79
N TYR A 495 7.15 -24.46 -14.65
CA TYR A 495 7.73 -23.94 -13.43
C TYR A 495 9.24 -23.73 -13.61
N GLU A 496 9.72 -22.61 -13.09
CA GLU A 496 11.15 -22.38 -12.93
C GLU A 496 11.74 -23.40 -11.96
N LEU A 497 13.02 -23.73 -12.13
CA LEU A 497 13.69 -24.71 -11.29
C LEU A 497 13.75 -24.24 -9.83
N ARG A 498 13.72 -25.20 -8.90
CA ARG A 498 13.97 -24.94 -7.47
C ARG A 498 15.29 -24.17 -7.32
N GLY A 499 15.29 -23.11 -6.52
CA GLY A 499 16.47 -22.29 -6.25
C GLY A 499 16.69 -21.11 -7.20
N VAL A 500 15.90 -20.97 -8.28
CA VAL A 500 15.95 -19.77 -9.13
C VAL A 500 15.44 -18.56 -8.35
N THR A 501 16.27 -17.53 -8.20
CA THR A 501 15.89 -16.29 -7.49
C THR A 501 14.82 -15.54 -8.26
N CYS A 502 13.62 -15.42 -7.67
CA CYS A 502 12.51 -14.66 -8.24
C CYS A 502 12.44 -13.23 -7.70
N ARG A 503 12.88 -13.00 -6.45
CA ARG A 503 13.06 -11.66 -5.88
C ARG A 503 14.42 -11.54 -5.22
N SER A 504 15.11 -10.43 -5.47
CA SER A 504 16.41 -10.14 -4.86
C SER A 504 16.24 -9.42 -3.52
N ALA A 505 17.14 -9.68 -2.58
CA ALA A 505 17.19 -8.98 -1.30
C ALA A 505 17.46 -7.47 -1.53
N VAL A 506 16.72 -6.60 -0.81
CA VAL A 506 16.90 -5.15 -0.90
C VAL A 506 18.02 -4.61 -0.02
N ASN A 507 18.36 -5.33 1.06
CA ASN A 507 19.38 -4.98 2.02
C ASN A 507 19.92 -6.24 2.72
N ASP A 508 20.90 -6.07 3.61
CA ASP A 508 21.50 -7.17 4.38
C ASP A 508 20.54 -7.89 5.34
N CYS A 509 19.41 -7.27 5.68
CA CYS A 509 18.39 -7.80 6.58
C CYS A 509 17.27 -8.54 5.85
N ASP A 510 17.25 -8.48 4.53
CA ASP A 510 16.27 -9.11 3.67
C ASP A 510 16.76 -10.48 3.18
N ILE A 511 15.83 -11.39 2.86
CA ILE A 511 16.16 -12.73 2.36
C ILE A 511 15.74 -12.80 0.89
N PRO A 512 16.62 -13.21 -0.04
CA PRO A 512 16.21 -13.39 -1.43
C PRO A 512 15.29 -14.60 -1.58
N GLU A 513 14.15 -14.44 -2.24
CA GLU A 513 13.20 -15.52 -2.48
C GLU A 513 13.54 -16.28 -3.75
N THR A 514 13.49 -17.60 -3.61
CA THR A 514 13.75 -18.54 -4.67
C THR A 514 12.51 -19.35 -4.99
N CYS A 515 12.29 -19.60 -6.27
CA CYS A 515 11.24 -20.49 -6.74
C CYS A 515 11.37 -21.87 -6.09
N THR A 516 10.23 -22.43 -5.68
CA THR A 516 10.14 -23.74 -5.03
C THR A 516 10.25 -24.90 -6.02
N GLY A 517 9.96 -24.65 -7.30
CA GLY A 517 9.96 -25.66 -8.38
C GLY A 517 8.59 -26.24 -8.70
N ASP A 518 7.57 -25.94 -7.89
CA ASP A 518 6.21 -26.48 -7.96
C ASP A 518 5.12 -25.39 -7.96
N SER A 519 5.52 -24.11 -7.96
CA SER A 519 4.62 -22.95 -7.98
C SER A 519 5.04 -21.95 -9.04
N SER A 520 4.05 -21.29 -9.64
CA SER A 520 4.27 -20.21 -10.60
C SER A 520 4.54 -18.86 -9.92
N GLN A 521 4.12 -18.72 -8.66
CA GLN A 521 4.31 -17.52 -7.86
C GLN A 521 5.62 -17.57 -7.09
N CYS A 522 6.24 -16.40 -6.92
CA CYS A 522 7.35 -16.27 -5.99
C CYS A 522 6.82 -16.42 -4.56
N PRO A 523 7.54 -17.11 -3.65
CA PRO A 523 7.19 -17.13 -2.24
C PRO A 523 6.99 -15.72 -1.67
N HIS A 524 6.18 -15.61 -0.62
CA HIS A 524 5.93 -14.33 0.04
C HIS A 524 7.23 -13.74 0.61
N ASN A 525 7.33 -12.41 0.59
CA ASN A 525 8.50 -11.67 1.02
C ASN A 525 8.75 -11.85 2.52
N VAL A 526 9.91 -12.42 2.86
CA VAL A 526 10.33 -12.62 4.25
C VAL A 526 11.70 -11.99 4.48
N HIS A 527 11.93 -11.53 5.71
CA HIS A 527 13.20 -10.95 6.09
C HIS A 527 13.85 -11.75 7.22
N LYS A 528 15.12 -11.47 7.49
CA LYS A 528 15.85 -12.09 8.59
C LYS A 528 15.17 -11.76 9.91
N LEU A 529 15.21 -12.72 10.84
CA LEU A 529 14.73 -12.53 12.19
C LEU A 529 15.45 -11.33 12.85
N ASP A 530 14.77 -10.65 13.76
CA ASP A 530 15.36 -9.54 14.49
C ASP A 530 16.60 -9.99 15.28
N GLY A 531 17.65 -9.16 15.30
CA GLY A 531 18.91 -9.43 15.98
C GLY A 531 20.07 -9.87 15.09
N TYR A 532 19.82 -10.27 13.84
CA TYR A 532 20.89 -10.50 12.85
C TYR A 532 21.75 -9.24 12.65
N THR A 533 23.04 -9.40 12.37
CA THR A 533 23.96 -8.28 12.12
C THR A 533 23.88 -7.81 10.66
N CYS A 534 24.04 -6.52 10.42
CA CYS A 534 24.07 -5.88 9.10
C CYS A 534 25.14 -4.77 9.03
N GLU A 535 25.45 -4.26 7.83
CA GLU A 535 26.48 -3.23 7.60
C GLU A 535 27.83 -3.62 8.24
N ASP A 536 28.34 -4.81 7.90
CA ASP A 536 29.60 -5.38 8.42
C ASP A 536 29.68 -5.44 9.96
N GLY A 537 28.53 -5.61 10.62
CA GLY A 537 28.43 -5.74 12.08
C GLY A 537 28.25 -4.41 12.82
N GLN A 538 28.15 -3.29 12.10
CA GLN A 538 27.86 -1.97 12.70
C GLN A 538 26.39 -1.81 13.10
N GLY A 539 25.49 -2.55 12.44
CA GLY A 539 24.05 -2.50 12.67
C GLY A 539 23.44 -3.85 13.04
N ARG A 540 22.15 -3.78 13.38
CA ARG A 540 21.32 -4.97 13.58
C ARG A 540 19.99 -4.86 12.85
N CYS A 541 19.49 -5.99 12.39
CA CYS A 541 18.21 -6.12 11.74
C CYS A 541 17.09 -6.04 12.78
N TYR A 542 16.13 -5.15 12.53
CA TYR A 542 14.93 -4.99 13.35
C TYR A 542 13.75 -4.60 12.46
N GLY A 543 12.75 -5.48 12.36
CA GLY A 543 11.63 -5.36 11.45
C GLY A 543 12.04 -5.24 9.98
N GLY A 544 12.99 -6.07 9.54
CA GLY A 544 13.49 -6.11 8.16
C GLY A 544 14.44 -4.98 7.76
N ARG A 545 14.72 -4.04 8.67
CA ARG A 545 15.55 -2.85 8.43
C ARG A 545 16.84 -2.92 9.22
N CYS A 546 17.94 -2.46 8.64
CA CYS A 546 19.20 -2.30 9.36
C CYS A 546 19.18 -1.04 10.23
N LYS A 547 19.36 -1.20 11.55
CA LYS A 547 19.36 -0.12 12.54
C LYS A 547 20.77 0.25 12.96
N THR A 548 21.15 1.51 12.72
CA THR A 548 22.40 2.12 13.19
C THR A 548 22.15 3.56 13.65
N ARG A 549 22.90 4.02 14.66
CA ARG A 549 22.90 5.43 15.09
C ARG A 549 23.27 6.36 13.95
N ASP A 550 24.23 5.94 13.12
CA ASP A 550 24.72 6.72 12.00
C ASP A 550 23.67 6.89 10.89
N SER A 551 22.99 5.80 10.50
CA SER A 551 21.88 5.86 9.54
C SER A 551 20.72 6.71 10.07
N GLN A 552 20.43 6.64 11.38
CA GLN A 552 19.41 7.48 12.01
C GLN A 552 19.79 8.97 11.93
N CYS A 553 21.02 9.36 12.29
CA CYS A 553 21.50 10.74 12.17
C CYS A 553 21.50 11.22 10.71
N LYS A 554 21.94 10.40 9.76
CA LYS A 554 21.95 10.74 8.32
C LYS A 554 20.54 10.95 7.77
N THR A 555 19.60 10.11 8.20
CA THR A 555 18.21 10.19 7.76
C THR A 555 17.52 11.41 8.35
N LEU A 556 17.69 11.65 9.66
CA LEU A 556 16.99 12.71 10.37
C LEU A 556 17.58 14.10 10.13
N TRP A 557 18.92 14.21 10.14
CA TRP A 557 19.63 15.49 10.11
C TRP A 557 20.51 15.66 8.87
N GLY A 558 20.88 14.58 8.19
CA GLY A 558 21.84 14.62 7.07
C GLY A 558 23.31 14.54 7.50
N PHE A 559 23.57 14.27 8.78
CA PHE A 559 24.92 14.23 9.35
C PHE A 559 25.22 12.87 10.00
N ASN A 560 26.48 12.61 10.33
CA ASN A 560 26.92 11.36 10.94
C ASN A 560 26.65 11.33 12.45
N SER A 561 26.59 10.12 13.03
CA SER A 561 26.50 9.96 14.48
C SER A 561 27.73 10.51 15.21
N ALA A 562 27.52 11.00 16.43
CA ALA A 562 28.60 11.48 17.29
C ALA A 562 29.43 10.32 17.87
N ASP A 563 30.61 10.67 18.36
CA ASP A 563 31.50 9.71 19.00
C ASP A 563 30.86 9.09 20.25
N ARG A 564 31.17 7.82 20.54
CA ARG A 564 30.68 7.11 21.72
C ARG A 564 30.88 7.90 23.01
N PHE A 565 31.99 8.64 23.13
CA PHE A 565 32.29 9.45 24.31
C PHE A 565 31.25 10.55 24.56
N CYS A 566 30.63 11.11 23.50
CA CYS A 566 29.56 12.09 23.64
C CYS A 566 28.37 11.50 24.41
N TYR A 567 27.98 10.27 24.09
CA TYR A 567 26.88 9.56 24.75
C TYR A 567 27.22 9.27 26.22
N GLU A 568 28.42 8.75 26.48
CA GLU A 568 28.88 8.41 27.84
C GLU A 568 28.95 9.64 28.77
N LYS A 569 29.18 10.83 28.22
CA LYS A 569 29.19 12.07 29.00
C LYS A 569 27.79 12.66 29.15
N LEU A 570 27.13 12.98 28.05
CA LEU A 570 25.88 13.75 28.08
C LEU A 570 24.72 12.92 28.61
N ASN A 571 24.55 11.68 28.16
CA ASN A 571 23.37 10.89 28.53
C ASN A 571 23.36 10.47 30.00
N SER A 572 24.53 10.41 30.64
CA SER A 572 24.65 10.17 32.08
C SER A 572 24.31 11.39 32.95
N GLU A 573 24.22 12.59 32.38
CA GLU A 573 23.90 13.81 33.16
C GLU A 573 22.42 13.87 33.56
N GLY A 574 21.51 13.34 32.73
CA GLY A 574 20.07 13.44 32.99
C GLY A 574 19.57 14.88 32.85
N THR A 575 19.95 15.54 31.77
CA THR A 575 19.53 16.91 31.44
C THR A 575 18.85 16.94 30.07
N GLU A 576 18.32 18.10 29.65
CA GLU A 576 17.81 18.28 28.28
C GLU A 576 18.89 18.00 27.21
N ARG A 577 20.18 18.09 27.59
CA ARG A 577 21.31 17.85 26.71
C ARG A 577 21.69 16.38 26.54
N GLY A 578 21.19 15.52 27.41
CA GLY A 578 21.45 14.09 27.36
C GLY A 578 20.74 13.37 28.51
N ASN A 579 19.94 12.39 28.15
CA ASN A 579 19.06 11.67 29.08
C ASN A 579 18.51 10.39 28.45
N CYS A 580 17.81 9.60 29.26
CA CYS A 580 17.09 8.37 28.89
C CYS A 580 15.56 8.55 28.93
N GLY A 581 15.08 9.75 28.61
CA GLY A 581 13.66 10.09 28.59
C GLY A 581 13.22 11.06 29.69
N PRO A 582 11.99 11.58 29.58
CA PRO A 582 11.38 12.35 30.65
C PRO A 582 11.08 11.47 31.87
N HIS A 583 11.14 12.06 33.06
CA HIS A 583 10.79 11.36 34.30
C HIS A 583 9.29 11.03 34.36
N SER A 584 8.91 9.94 35.03
CA SER A 584 7.51 9.48 35.13
C SER A 584 6.56 10.47 35.81
N SER A 585 7.10 11.40 36.60
CA SER A 585 6.37 12.51 37.22
C SER A 585 6.16 13.72 36.29
N GLY A 586 6.67 13.67 35.05
CA GLY A 586 6.58 14.76 34.07
C GLY A 586 7.47 15.96 34.35
N GLN A 587 8.29 15.94 35.41
CA GLN A 587 9.24 17.00 35.75
C GLN A 587 10.67 16.48 35.70
N GLY A 588 11.45 17.00 34.76
CA GLY A 588 12.87 16.69 34.60
C GLY A 588 13.15 15.45 33.73
N TRP A 589 14.43 15.10 33.68
CA TRP A 589 14.97 14.09 32.77
C TRP A 589 15.62 12.94 33.54
N VAL A 590 15.52 11.73 33.02
CA VAL A 590 16.11 10.54 33.63
C VAL A 590 17.58 10.42 33.20
N PRO A 591 18.55 10.41 34.12
CA PRO A 591 19.94 10.11 33.78
C PRO A 591 20.07 8.66 33.32
N CYS A 592 20.78 8.43 32.22
CA CYS A 592 21.04 7.07 31.74
C CYS A 592 22.03 6.34 32.65
N ASN A 593 21.76 5.07 32.92
CA ASN A 593 22.77 4.18 33.49
C ASN A 593 23.95 4.04 32.52
N LYS A 594 25.13 3.71 33.05
CA LYS A 594 26.35 3.53 32.24
C LYS A 594 26.19 2.53 31.09
N GLN A 595 25.33 1.51 31.26
CA GLN A 595 25.05 0.51 30.22
C GLN A 595 24.07 1.04 29.15
N ASP A 596 23.19 1.97 29.52
CA ASP A 596 22.08 2.47 28.70
C ASP A 596 22.44 3.74 27.92
N VAL A 597 23.61 4.34 28.15
CA VAL A 597 24.03 5.62 27.54
C VAL A 597 23.93 5.65 26.01
N LEU A 598 24.09 4.50 25.34
CA LEU A 598 23.98 4.38 23.89
C LEU A 598 22.54 4.19 23.37
N CYS A 599 21.56 4.14 24.26
CA CYS A 599 20.13 4.02 23.97
C CYS A 599 19.31 5.26 24.41
N GLY A 600 19.99 6.27 24.97
CA GLY A 600 19.39 7.54 25.36
C GLY A 600 19.19 8.50 24.17
N LEU A 601 19.35 9.79 24.43
CA LEU A 601 19.29 10.84 23.40
C LEU A 601 20.31 10.54 22.27
N LEU A 602 19.85 10.65 21.03
CA LEU A 602 20.65 10.52 19.82
C LEU A 602 21.54 11.75 19.69
N LEU A 603 22.85 11.51 19.51
CA LEU A 603 23.84 12.55 19.31
C LEU A 603 24.46 12.41 17.92
N CYS A 604 24.48 13.50 17.18
CA CYS A 604 25.02 13.63 15.84
C CYS A 604 26.10 14.73 15.80
N THR A 605 26.81 14.80 14.69
CA THR A 605 27.87 15.80 14.44
C THR A 605 27.36 16.94 13.57
N ASN A 606 27.91 18.14 13.75
CA ASN A 606 27.74 19.29 12.85
C ASN A 606 26.28 19.72 12.58
N LEU A 607 25.41 19.47 13.56
CA LEU A 607 23.98 19.78 13.50
C LEU A 607 23.73 21.30 13.56
N THR A 608 23.35 21.87 12.42
CA THR A 608 22.99 23.30 12.26
C THR A 608 21.61 23.52 11.67
N ASP A 609 21.06 22.49 11.02
CA ASP A 609 19.81 22.57 10.27
C ASP A 609 18.63 22.00 11.07
N ARG A 610 17.41 22.39 10.68
CA ARG A 610 16.18 21.78 11.21
C ARG A 610 16.10 20.30 10.80
N PRO A 611 15.42 19.45 11.59
CA PRO A 611 15.30 18.05 11.22
C PRO A 611 14.58 17.95 9.88
N ARG A 612 15.00 16.99 9.05
CA ARG A 612 14.36 16.71 7.76
C ARG A 612 12.92 16.23 7.95
N PHE A 613 12.63 15.62 9.09
CA PHE A 613 11.35 15.04 9.45
C PHE A 613 10.99 15.36 10.91
N GLY A 614 9.70 15.63 11.16
CA GLY A 614 9.21 15.99 12.49
C GLY A 614 9.41 17.46 12.85
N GLU A 615 8.83 17.85 13.98
CA GLU A 615 8.95 19.19 14.54
C GLU A 615 10.02 19.19 15.64
N LEU A 616 10.95 20.14 15.54
CA LEU A 616 11.97 20.34 16.56
C LEU A 616 11.32 20.92 17.82
N GLN A 617 11.25 20.13 18.89
CA GLN A 617 10.85 20.61 20.20
C GLN A 617 12.06 21.12 20.98
N GLY A 618 11.94 22.32 21.54
CA GLY A 618 13.01 22.95 22.30
C GLY A 618 14.14 23.48 21.42
N LYS A 619 15.38 23.43 21.93
CA LYS A 619 16.58 23.86 21.20
C LYS A 619 17.49 22.68 20.92
N VAL A 620 18.24 22.77 19.83
CA VAL A 620 19.35 21.86 19.58
C VAL A 620 20.37 22.00 20.70
N THR A 621 20.68 20.87 21.32
CA THR A 621 21.83 20.74 22.21
C THR A 621 23.11 20.79 21.39
N SER A 622 24.07 21.58 21.84
CA SER A 622 25.41 21.64 21.25
C SER A 622 26.46 21.76 22.36
N LEU A 623 27.40 20.82 22.37
CA LEU A 623 28.57 20.85 23.23
C LEU A 623 29.78 20.31 22.47
N THR A 624 30.90 21.02 22.53
CA THR A 624 32.18 20.53 22.03
C THR A 624 33.04 20.08 23.20
N ILE A 625 33.47 18.82 23.18
CA ILE A 625 34.27 18.22 24.25
C ILE A 625 35.68 17.96 23.75
N HIS A 626 36.69 18.39 24.50
CA HIS A 626 38.08 18.06 24.20
C HIS A 626 38.46 16.74 24.87
N HIS A 627 38.78 15.71 24.07
CA HIS A 627 39.14 14.38 24.54
C HIS A 627 40.26 13.80 23.67
N GLN A 628 41.33 13.27 24.30
CA GLN A 628 42.47 12.66 23.61
C GLN A 628 43.02 13.52 22.45
N SER A 629 43.32 14.79 22.73
CA SER A 629 43.82 15.79 21.76
C SER A 629 42.93 16.01 20.52
N ARG A 630 41.64 15.71 20.60
CA ARG A 630 40.65 15.96 19.55
C ARG A 630 39.45 16.68 20.15
N TYR A 631 38.86 17.58 19.38
CA TYR A 631 37.57 18.19 19.70
C TYR A 631 36.46 17.32 19.11
N LEU A 632 35.55 16.85 19.97
CA LEU A 632 34.37 16.07 19.63
C LEU A 632 33.15 16.98 19.68
N ASP A 633 32.40 17.04 18.57
CA ASP A 633 31.16 17.81 18.49
C ASP A 633 29.98 16.89 18.83
N CYS A 634 29.31 17.18 19.94
CA CYS A 634 28.21 16.40 20.48
C CYS A 634 26.94 17.25 20.39
N ARG A 635 26.07 16.95 19.42
CA ARG A 635 24.82 17.70 19.22
C ARG A 635 23.61 16.79 19.17
N GLY A 636 22.47 17.23 19.69
CA GLY A 636 21.24 16.45 19.72
C GLY A 636 20.01 17.34 19.73
N GLY A 637 18.85 16.77 19.41
CA GLY A 637 17.59 17.52 19.41
C GLY A 637 16.39 16.60 19.34
N HIS A 638 15.28 17.04 19.90
CA HIS A 638 14.02 16.31 19.94
C HIS A 638 13.23 16.57 18.66
N ALA A 639 13.26 15.61 17.73
CA ALA A 639 12.52 15.68 16.48
C ALA A 639 11.27 14.83 16.60
N VAL A 640 10.15 15.47 16.95
CA VAL A 640 8.89 14.80 17.26
C VAL A 640 8.04 14.69 16.00
N LEU A 641 7.71 13.46 15.63
CA LEU A 641 6.84 13.17 14.51
C LEU A 641 5.36 13.45 14.84
N ASP A 642 4.56 13.39 13.79
CA ASP A 642 3.12 13.57 13.86
C ASP A 642 2.41 12.52 14.73
N ASP A 643 2.98 11.32 14.88
CA ASP A 643 2.46 10.24 15.73
C ASP A 643 2.93 10.33 17.19
N GLY A 644 3.61 11.44 17.56
CA GLY A 644 4.19 11.65 18.88
C GLY A 644 5.51 10.92 19.12
N LEU A 645 6.03 10.18 18.13
CA LEU A 645 7.33 9.54 18.23
C LEU A 645 8.46 10.58 18.19
N ASP A 646 9.30 10.58 19.22
CA ASP A 646 10.51 11.40 19.24
C ASP A 646 11.69 10.65 18.62
N LEU A 647 12.03 11.01 17.37
CA LEU A 647 13.20 10.49 16.66
C LEU A 647 14.54 11.03 17.20
N GLY A 648 14.48 11.93 18.19
CA GLY A 648 15.64 12.42 18.93
C GLY A 648 16.25 11.39 19.88
N TYR A 649 15.59 10.26 20.15
CA TYR A 649 16.17 9.13 20.88
C TYR A 649 16.68 8.05 19.94
N VAL A 650 17.67 7.28 20.38
CA VAL A 650 18.15 6.11 19.63
C VAL A 650 17.01 5.10 19.44
N GLU A 651 16.79 4.69 18.18
CA GLU A 651 15.71 3.75 17.84
C GLU A 651 15.91 2.36 18.46
N ASP A 652 14.79 1.69 18.76
CA ASP A 652 14.77 0.30 19.18
C ASP A 652 15.38 -0.62 18.11
N GLY A 653 16.10 -1.66 18.55
CA GLY A 653 16.87 -2.57 17.71
C GLY A 653 18.30 -2.10 17.42
N THR A 654 18.65 -0.85 17.73
CA THR A 654 20.00 -0.32 17.50
C THR A 654 21.04 -0.99 18.41
N PRO A 655 22.22 -1.41 17.91
CA PRO A 655 23.22 -2.06 18.74
C PRO A 655 23.87 -1.11 19.76
N CYS A 656 23.84 -1.48 21.04
CA CYS A 656 24.45 -0.74 22.15
C CYS A 656 25.67 -1.46 22.77
N GLY A 657 25.95 -2.69 22.33
CA GLY A 657 27.12 -3.46 22.74
C GLY A 657 27.20 -4.82 22.06
N PRO A 658 28.22 -5.64 22.38
CA PRO A 658 28.33 -7.01 21.89
C PRO A 658 27.10 -7.82 22.33
N ASN A 659 26.34 -8.35 21.36
CA ASN A 659 25.08 -9.06 21.59
C ASN A 659 24.03 -8.30 22.44
N MET A 660 24.01 -6.96 22.34
CA MET A 660 23.03 -6.10 23.00
C MET A 660 22.39 -5.10 22.03
N MET A 661 21.12 -4.77 22.28
CA MET A 661 20.28 -3.86 21.49
C MET A 661 19.49 -2.93 22.39
N CYS A 662 19.14 -1.76 21.85
CA CYS A 662 18.26 -0.82 22.50
C CYS A 662 16.80 -1.29 22.43
N LEU A 663 16.10 -1.25 23.56
CA LEU A 663 14.65 -1.39 23.64
C LEU A 663 14.13 -0.48 24.74
N GLU A 664 13.16 0.39 24.42
CA GLU A 664 12.58 1.33 25.38
C GLU A 664 13.66 2.14 26.13
N ARG A 665 14.67 2.60 25.37
CA ARG A 665 15.83 3.39 25.87
C ARG A 665 16.76 2.64 26.83
N ARG A 666 16.70 1.32 26.87
CA ARG A 666 17.59 0.46 27.68
C ARG A 666 18.44 -0.43 26.79
N CYS A 667 19.68 -0.67 27.20
CA CYS A 667 20.57 -1.59 26.51
C CYS A 667 20.39 -2.99 27.07
N LEU A 668 19.70 -3.85 26.32
CA LEU A 668 19.33 -5.19 26.75
C LEU A 668 20.05 -6.25 25.90
N PRO A 669 20.38 -7.43 26.47
CA PRO A 669 20.83 -8.57 25.69
C PRO A 669 19.83 -8.93 24.60
N VAL A 670 20.32 -9.39 23.45
CA VAL A 670 19.47 -9.83 22.32
C VAL A 670 18.49 -10.94 22.76
N THR A 671 18.88 -11.79 23.71
CA THR A 671 18.01 -12.84 24.27
C THR A 671 16.77 -12.31 24.99
N THR A 672 16.77 -11.06 25.46
CA THR A 672 15.65 -10.44 26.17
C THR A 672 14.50 -10.07 25.23
N PHE A 673 14.73 -10.00 23.92
CA PHE A 673 13.73 -9.62 22.93
C PHE A 673 12.69 -10.73 22.65
N ASN A 674 12.62 -11.79 23.48
CA ASN A 674 11.77 -12.98 23.28
C ASN A 674 11.81 -13.49 21.83
N LEU A 675 13.00 -13.41 21.21
CA LEU A 675 13.19 -13.80 19.82
C LEU A 675 13.02 -15.30 19.74
N SER A 676 11.93 -15.72 19.11
CA SER A 676 11.67 -17.13 18.84
C SER A 676 12.83 -17.69 18.02
N THR A 677 13.40 -18.82 18.43
CA THR A 677 14.55 -19.41 17.75
C THR A 677 14.07 -20.43 16.73
N CYS A 678 14.62 -20.39 15.52
CA CYS A 678 14.35 -21.42 14.51
C CYS A 678 14.89 -22.80 14.93
N PRO A 679 14.30 -23.89 14.41
CA PRO A 679 14.78 -25.25 14.67
C PRO A 679 16.19 -25.47 14.10
N GLY A 680 16.85 -26.51 14.59
CA GLY A 680 18.19 -26.89 14.20
C GLY A 680 18.53 -28.30 14.65
N SER A 681 19.50 -28.93 13.99
CA SER A 681 20.07 -30.23 14.39
C SER A 681 20.61 -30.26 15.83
N SER A 682 20.92 -29.10 16.41
CA SER A 682 21.21 -28.93 17.84
C SER A 682 20.81 -27.52 18.29
N SER A 683 20.67 -27.30 19.60
CA SER A 683 20.23 -26.02 20.18
C SER A 683 21.14 -24.81 19.88
N LEU A 684 22.40 -25.04 19.46
CA LEU A 684 23.33 -23.98 19.05
C LEU A 684 23.38 -23.75 17.53
N ARG A 685 22.85 -24.68 16.72
CA ARG A 685 22.94 -24.64 15.27
C ARG A 685 21.61 -24.22 14.66
N ILE A 686 21.35 -22.91 14.68
CA ILE A 686 20.15 -22.32 14.05
C ILE A 686 20.12 -22.73 12.57
N CYS A 687 19.02 -23.35 12.12
CA CYS A 687 18.87 -23.88 10.76
C CYS A 687 20.03 -24.79 10.33
N SER A 688 20.60 -25.54 11.28
CA SER A 688 21.76 -26.42 11.07
C SER A 688 22.98 -25.77 10.41
N HIS A 689 23.07 -24.42 10.43
CA HIS A 689 24.04 -23.61 9.66
C HIS A 689 23.97 -23.77 8.13
N HIS A 690 22.85 -24.25 7.61
CA HIS A 690 22.58 -24.43 6.18
C HIS A 690 21.35 -23.64 5.74
N GLY A 691 21.12 -22.51 6.38
CA GLY A 691 19.98 -21.65 6.12
C GLY A 691 19.93 -20.44 7.03
N THR A 692 18.96 -19.58 6.75
CA THR A 692 18.71 -18.34 7.48
C THR A 692 17.34 -18.39 8.16
N CYS A 693 17.26 -17.96 9.42
CA CYS A 693 16.00 -17.89 10.15
C CYS A 693 15.21 -16.64 9.75
N SER A 694 13.99 -16.83 9.25
CA SER A 694 13.09 -15.75 8.86
C SER A 694 12.33 -15.16 10.04
N ASN A 695 11.69 -14.01 9.82
CA ASN A 695 10.79 -13.35 10.76
C ASN A 695 9.56 -14.19 11.14
N GLU A 696 9.21 -15.19 10.34
CA GLU A 696 8.15 -16.16 10.65
C GLU A 696 8.63 -17.34 11.51
N VAL A 697 9.88 -17.31 11.98
CA VAL A 697 10.51 -18.40 12.74
C VAL A 697 10.56 -19.70 11.92
N LYS A 698 10.86 -19.56 10.63
CA LYS A 698 11.07 -20.68 9.70
C LYS A 698 12.47 -20.59 9.11
N CYS A 699 13.10 -21.75 8.90
CA CYS A 699 14.38 -21.81 8.22
C CYS A 699 14.19 -21.72 6.72
N ILE A 700 14.87 -20.75 6.10
CA ILE A 700 15.04 -20.66 4.66
C ILE A 700 16.39 -21.31 4.32
N CYS A 701 16.35 -22.50 3.74
CA CYS A 701 17.55 -23.30 3.51
C CYS A 701 18.37 -22.80 2.32
N ASP A 702 19.68 -23.05 2.38
CA ASP A 702 20.58 -22.87 1.26
C ASP A 702 20.17 -23.81 0.09
N PRO A 703 20.55 -23.51 -1.17
CA PRO A 703 20.00 -24.20 -2.35
C PRO A 703 20.10 -25.73 -2.32
N ASP A 704 21.17 -26.26 -1.75
CA ASP A 704 21.44 -27.70 -1.68
C ASP A 704 20.88 -28.38 -0.42
N TYR A 705 20.11 -27.67 0.39
CA TYR A 705 19.56 -28.16 1.65
C TYR A 705 18.04 -28.02 1.70
N THR A 706 17.40 -28.93 2.46
CA THR A 706 15.95 -28.98 2.64
C THR A 706 15.59 -29.48 4.04
N GLY A 707 14.29 -29.53 4.34
CA GLY A 707 13.74 -29.88 5.64
C GLY A 707 13.48 -28.66 6.53
N LYS A 708 12.73 -28.86 7.62
CA LYS A 708 12.31 -27.76 8.51
C LYS A 708 13.47 -27.08 9.24
N ASP A 709 14.58 -27.79 9.42
CA ASP A 709 15.79 -27.36 10.12
C ASP A 709 17.04 -27.32 9.22
N CYS A 710 16.84 -27.44 7.90
CA CYS A 710 17.89 -27.47 6.87
C CYS A 710 18.98 -28.54 7.10
N SER A 711 18.63 -29.67 7.70
CA SER A 711 19.57 -30.76 7.98
C SER A 711 19.76 -31.74 6.82
N VAL A 712 18.85 -31.75 5.83
CA VAL A 712 18.85 -32.73 4.73
C VAL A 712 19.54 -32.13 3.52
N PHE A 713 20.61 -32.78 3.06
CA PHE A 713 21.29 -32.42 1.80
C PHE A 713 20.51 -33.00 0.61
N ASP A 714 19.99 -32.12 -0.23
CA ASP A 714 19.24 -32.42 -1.46
C ASP A 714 19.68 -31.42 -2.55
N PRO A 715 20.80 -31.69 -3.26
CA PRO A 715 21.34 -30.76 -4.25
C PRO A 715 20.42 -30.65 -5.46
N ILE A 716 20.25 -29.43 -5.97
CA ILE A 716 19.44 -29.20 -7.17
C ILE A 716 20.12 -29.92 -8.36
N PRO A 717 19.43 -30.83 -9.07
CA PRO A 717 20.01 -31.54 -10.21
C PRO A 717 20.54 -30.54 -11.24
N THR A 718 21.83 -30.63 -11.58
CA THR A 718 22.38 -29.82 -12.66
C THR A 718 21.67 -30.21 -13.95
N PRO A 719 21.10 -29.27 -14.72
CA PRO A 719 20.52 -29.58 -16.01
C PRO A 719 21.63 -30.13 -16.89
N THR A 720 21.60 -31.44 -17.13
CA THR A 720 22.50 -32.10 -18.06
C THR A 720 22.20 -31.48 -19.43
N SER A 721 23.23 -30.94 -20.09
CA SER A 721 23.11 -30.60 -21.50
C SER A 721 22.59 -31.85 -22.21
N PRO A 722 21.59 -31.76 -23.10
CA PRO A 722 21.23 -32.90 -23.92
C PRO A 722 22.45 -33.22 -24.79
N ASP A 723 23.23 -34.20 -24.38
CA ASP A 723 24.31 -34.74 -25.17
C ASP A 723 23.67 -35.48 -26.36
N GLY A 724 23.68 -34.80 -27.49
CA GLY A 724 23.40 -35.38 -28.81
C GLY A 724 21.92 -35.62 -29.10
N PRO A 725 21.60 -35.85 -30.39
CA PRO A 725 20.23 -36.12 -30.80
C PRO A 725 19.79 -37.40 -30.10
N GLU A 726 18.73 -37.31 -29.29
CA GLU A 726 17.96 -38.46 -28.88
C GLU A 726 17.64 -39.25 -30.15
N LYS A 727 18.26 -40.42 -30.29
CA LYS A 727 17.78 -41.44 -31.22
C LYS A 727 16.39 -41.79 -30.73
N TYR A 728 15.40 -41.17 -31.37
CA TYR A 728 14.01 -41.57 -31.35
C TYR A 728 13.98 -43.07 -31.64
N LYS A 729 13.93 -43.91 -30.60
CA LYS A 729 13.51 -45.30 -30.75
C LYS A 729 12.01 -45.20 -31.00
N GLY A 730 11.66 -45.09 -32.29
CA GLY A 730 10.27 -45.21 -32.73
C GLY A 730 9.64 -46.48 -32.16
N PRO A 731 8.30 -46.52 -32.09
CA PRO A 731 7.60 -47.68 -31.55
C PRO A 731 8.10 -48.93 -32.27
N SER A 732 8.60 -49.89 -31.47
CA SER A 732 9.07 -51.18 -31.96
C SER A 732 8.04 -51.75 -32.95
N GLY A 733 8.48 -52.07 -34.16
CA GLY A 733 7.61 -52.54 -35.25
C GLY A 733 6.74 -53.75 -34.87
N THR A 734 7.05 -54.44 -33.78
CA THR A 734 6.20 -55.46 -33.17
C THR A 734 4.82 -54.96 -32.73
N ASN A 735 4.67 -53.73 -32.23
CA ASN A 735 3.36 -53.24 -31.75
C ASN A 735 2.41 -52.87 -32.91
N ILE A 736 2.95 -52.43 -34.05
CA ILE A 736 2.17 -52.14 -35.26
C ILE A 736 1.72 -53.44 -35.93
N ILE A 737 2.57 -54.48 -35.92
CA ILE A 737 2.22 -55.81 -36.44
C ILE A 737 1.13 -56.45 -35.57
N ILE A 738 1.23 -56.39 -34.24
CA ILE A 738 0.22 -56.97 -33.33
C ILE A 738 -1.13 -56.26 -33.48
N GLY A 739 -1.13 -54.92 -33.59
CA GLY A 739 -2.37 -54.16 -33.83
C GLY A 739 -3.02 -54.47 -35.18
N SER A 740 -2.22 -54.67 -36.23
CA SER A 740 -2.73 -54.99 -37.57
C SER A 740 -3.28 -56.43 -37.65
N VAL A 741 -2.62 -57.38 -36.97
CA VAL A 741 -3.10 -58.78 -36.90
C VAL A 741 -4.37 -58.88 -36.07
N ALA A 742 -4.44 -58.19 -34.93
CA ALA A 742 -5.66 -58.15 -34.10
C ALA A 742 -6.83 -57.51 -34.86
N GLY A 743 -6.58 -56.43 -35.60
CA GLY A 743 -7.58 -55.78 -36.45
C GLY A 743 -8.08 -56.68 -37.58
N ALA A 744 -7.19 -57.42 -38.25
CA ALA A 744 -7.54 -58.34 -39.32
C ALA A 744 -8.35 -59.55 -38.80
N ILE A 745 -8.01 -60.08 -37.61
CA ILE A 745 -8.77 -61.17 -36.97
C ILE A 745 -10.17 -60.71 -36.58
N LEU A 746 -10.31 -59.48 -36.06
CA LEU A 746 -11.62 -58.92 -35.71
C LEU A 746 -12.50 -58.73 -36.96
N LEU A 747 -11.92 -58.22 -38.05
CA LEU A 747 -12.61 -58.07 -39.34
C LEU A 747 -13.04 -59.43 -39.92
N ALA A 748 -12.17 -60.43 -39.87
CA ALA A 748 -12.50 -61.79 -40.31
C ALA A 748 -13.61 -62.42 -39.45
N ALA A 749 -13.59 -62.20 -38.12
CA ALA A 749 -14.64 -62.68 -37.22
C ALA A 749 -16.00 -62.02 -37.50
N ILE A 750 -16.03 -60.73 -37.83
CA ILE A 750 -17.25 -60.01 -38.19
C ILE A 750 -17.80 -60.50 -39.55
N ILE A 751 -16.92 -60.72 -40.53
CA ILE A 751 -17.34 -61.23 -41.86
C ILE A 751 -17.86 -62.67 -41.75
N LEU A 752 -17.15 -63.54 -41.03
CA LEU A 752 -17.57 -64.93 -40.83
C LEU A 752 -18.84 -65.04 -39.97
N GLY A 753 -18.95 -64.22 -38.93
CA GLY A 753 -20.16 -64.11 -38.10
C GLY A 753 -21.37 -63.56 -38.87
N GLY A 754 -21.15 -62.61 -39.78
CA GLY A 754 -22.18 -62.05 -40.65
C GLY A 754 -22.70 -63.02 -41.71
N THR A 755 -21.85 -63.93 -42.22
CA THR A 755 -22.26 -64.96 -43.19
C THR A 755 -22.97 -66.17 -42.57
N GLY A 756 -22.90 -66.34 -41.24
CA GLY A 756 -23.55 -67.45 -40.51
C GLY A 756 -25.05 -67.26 -40.23
N TRP A 757 -25.60 -66.07 -40.45
CA TRP A 757 -27.03 -65.77 -40.26
C TRP A 757 -27.85 -65.74 -41.56
N GLY A 758 -27.27 -66.20 -42.68
CA GLY A 758 -27.93 -66.27 -43.99
C GLY A 758 -28.42 -67.64 -44.44
N PHE A 759 -28.37 -68.68 -43.59
CA PHE A 759 -28.97 -69.99 -43.87
C PHE A 759 -29.61 -70.59 -42.62
N LYS A 760 -30.81 -70.13 -42.29
CA LYS A 760 -31.89 -70.98 -41.78
C LYS A 760 -33.25 -70.37 -42.08
#